data_AF-A0A957T0C6-F1
#
_entry.id   AF-A0A957T0C6-F1
#
_cell.length_a   1.000
_cell.length_b   1.000
_cell.length_c   1.000
_cell.angle_alpha   90.00
_cell.angle_beta   90.00
_cell.angle_gamma   90.00
#
_symmetry.space_group_name_H-M   'P 1'
#
loop_
_entity.id
_entity.type
_entity.pdbx_description
1 polymer ?
#
loop_
_entity_poly.entity_id
_entity_poly.type
_entity_poly.pdbx_seq_one_letter_code
_entity_poly.pdbx_strand_id
1 'polypeptide(L)'
;MMQQTLYALLVGINHYASPTVPDLGGCVNDVNAMATILQHHFAVAPANIKILVNEQATYDAVKLGFRQHLLESVRRFMAEVGAERRELSPAVLFHFSGHGSQAPDPTGQEPDGFDETLVCHDSRLPNIYDLKDWELGQLLDELAAYTDNITVILDCCHAGSGTRSETKILSHTRSCFPDLRPQPQQRSQEFSGSIPLIAERSVPSRRSEHNVAAASHHWRRNHANHVLLAACRDQERALEYIPPPGETITDPRQAQRHGVLTYYLMPLLEKLDVRQPPTYRELYEELHQVVTQRYPQTPQCEGDWGRLVFGRGRPDRELWLTVVDQRDGLYWVNGGLAHGIGVGARFDVYRPGARTVTDAGAPLGTLEAVVVDAVQCGCTVVGHSVPIPRQARLMLRATGKTERKALALAIPHAMIADALRERLAQDDLAGLVALAPVASDAALRIALVGEALEIQRPDGERIGDAYPLRALNRMRRPLRAADLDPLAGDLRRIVRAQHLDLLQNVGSDQADAIVLTLRALEMDPTTGQAVAGAVIGKGYPSTRSAVNPTWPTLREGTPFVIEISNQAEEPLYVGLLLRSGAWSVEQIYPEMQGAQEQLLPGRTLLLGLAAQPERQLRLALAGDAHMEEVTFLLIGTVEATDFTPLLQQEMRATAKNQAQQAVGHQNEQPLRRSFQMGGPADAVDAWLALRLAVRVVAA
;
A
#
# COMPACT_ATOMS: atom_id res chain seq x y z
N MET A 1 15.32 28.54 2.98
CA MET A 1 14.42 27.66 2.20
C MET A 1 13.12 28.43 1.98
N MET A 2 12.53 28.37 0.79
CA MET A 2 11.15 28.84 0.64
C MET A 2 10.22 27.87 1.37
N GLN A 3 9.21 28.40 2.05
CA GLN A 3 8.20 27.59 2.70
C GLN A 3 7.32 26.95 1.62
N GLN A 4 7.01 25.66 1.75
CA GLN A 4 6.20 24.91 0.80
C GLN A 4 4.81 25.57 0.70
N THR A 5 4.45 26.07 -0.48
CA THR A 5 3.10 26.61 -0.72
C THR A 5 2.08 25.48 -0.60
N LEU A 6 1.02 25.68 0.21
CA LEU A 6 -0.16 24.81 0.29
C LEU A 6 -1.38 25.59 -0.21
N TYR A 7 -2.24 24.93 -1.00
CA TYR A 7 -3.60 25.36 -1.30
C TYR A 7 -4.60 24.36 -0.71
N ALA A 8 -5.65 24.85 -0.05
CA ALA A 8 -6.62 24.01 0.65
C ALA A 8 -8.07 24.33 0.24
N LEU A 9 -8.87 23.28 0.06
CA LEU A 9 -10.33 23.32 -0.05
C LEU A 9 -10.91 22.49 1.09
N LEU A 10 -11.66 23.15 1.99
CA LEU A 10 -12.21 22.55 3.20
C LEU A 10 -13.75 22.63 3.11
N VAL A 11 -14.43 21.49 3.17
CA VAL A 11 -15.88 21.35 2.95
C VAL A 11 -16.50 20.69 4.18
N GLY A 12 -17.36 21.42 4.90
CA GLY A 12 -17.96 20.98 6.17
C GLY A 12 -19.48 21.14 6.17
N ILE A 13 -20.22 20.04 6.18
CA ILE A 13 -21.68 20.05 5.99
C ILE A 13 -22.39 19.50 7.23
N ASN A 14 -23.01 20.39 8.00
CA ASN A 14 -23.93 20.05 9.08
C ASN A 14 -25.39 20.01 8.58
N HIS A 15 -25.78 20.98 7.75
CA HIS A 15 -27.17 21.13 7.31
C HIS A 15 -27.38 20.72 5.85
N TYR A 16 -28.44 19.96 5.58
CA TYR A 16 -28.77 19.44 4.26
C TYR A 16 -30.13 19.98 3.77
N ALA A 17 -30.21 20.36 2.49
CA ALA A 17 -31.43 20.88 1.89
C ALA A 17 -32.48 19.79 1.63
N SER A 18 -32.04 18.55 1.39
CA SER A 18 -32.95 17.41 1.22
C SER A 18 -33.43 16.88 2.58
N PRO A 19 -34.75 16.81 2.83
CA PRO A 19 -35.30 16.28 4.09
C PRO A 19 -35.11 14.77 4.26
N THR A 20 -34.54 14.08 3.25
CA THR A 20 -34.16 12.66 3.32
C THR A 20 -32.75 12.43 3.87
N VAL A 21 -31.96 13.50 4.03
CA VAL A 21 -30.61 13.46 4.62
C VAL A 21 -30.72 14.08 6.03
N PRO A 22 -30.28 13.37 7.09
CA PRO A 22 -30.28 13.94 8.42
C PRO A 22 -29.17 14.99 8.58
N ASP A 23 -29.36 15.94 9.50
CA ASP A 23 -28.33 16.91 9.85
C ASP A 23 -27.26 16.32 10.78
N LEU A 24 -26.03 16.84 10.65
CA LEU A 24 -24.86 16.53 11.47
C LEU A 24 -24.48 17.72 12.37
N GLY A 25 -23.64 17.50 13.39
CA GLY A 25 -23.29 18.54 14.36
C GLY A 25 -21.85 19.05 14.29
N GLY A 26 -20.89 18.26 13.81
CA GLY A 26 -19.46 18.54 13.97
C GLY A 26 -18.67 18.91 12.72
N CYS A 27 -19.25 18.80 11.53
CA CYS A 27 -18.52 18.94 10.26
C CYS A 27 -18.03 20.37 10.00
N VAL A 28 -18.82 21.36 10.40
CA VAL A 28 -18.42 22.78 10.34
C VAL A 28 -17.28 23.08 11.33
N ASN A 29 -17.27 22.44 12.50
CA ASN A 29 -16.22 22.65 13.50
C ASN A 29 -14.89 22.04 13.03
N ASP A 30 -14.94 20.86 12.42
CA ASP A 30 -13.79 20.15 11.84
C ASP A 30 -13.04 21.01 10.80
N VAL A 31 -13.76 21.58 9.82
CA VAL A 31 -13.11 22.39 8.77
C VAL A 31 -12.60 23.74 9.28
N ASN A 32 -13.29 24.36 10.25
CA ASN A 32 -12.83 25.61 10.86
C ASN A 32 -11.58 25.41 11.73
N ALA A 33 -11.51 24.31 12.47
CA ALA A 33 -10.36 23.96 13.28
C ALA A 33 -9.17 23.54 12.38
N MET A 34 -9.41 22.75 11.32
CA MET A 34 -8.40 22.49 10.29
C MET A 34 -7.87 23.78 9.66
N ALA A 35 -8.74 24.71 9.27
CA ALA A 35 -8.33 26.01 8.72
C ALA A 35 -7.46 26.81 9.69
N THR A 36 -7.73 26.72 11.00
CA THR A 36 -6.95 27.37 12.06
C THR A 36 -5.55 26.77 12.17
N ILE A 37 -5.44 25.43 12.15
CA ILE A 37 -4.15 24.72 12.18
C ILE A 37 -3.30 25.07 10.95
N LEU A 38 -3.90 25.06 9.76
CA LEU A 38 -3.20 25.44 8.52
C LEU A 38 -2.66 26.87 8.59
N GLN A 39 -3.45 27.83 9.07
CA GLN A 39 -3.04 29.24 9.18
C GLN A 39 -1.98 29.47 10.26
N HIS A 40 -2.13 28.90 11.45
CA HIS A 40 -1.27 29.23 12.59
C HIS A 40 -0.03 28.34 12.68
N HIS A 41 -0.15 27.04 12.39
CA HIS A 41 0.96 26.08 12.52
C HIS A 41 1.76 25.95 11.23
N PHE A 42 1.07 25.77 10.10
CA PHE A 42 1.70 25.63 8.78
C PHE A 42 1.95 26.96 8.05
N ALA A 43 1.55 28.10 8.65
CA ALA A 43 1.61 29.47 8.11
C ALA A 43 1.00 29.63 6.70
N VAL A 44 -0.07 28.89 6.42
CA VAL A 44 -0.77 28.92 5.13
C VAL A 44 -1.55 30.23 5.01
N ALA A 45 -1.32 30.98 3.94
CA ALA A 45 -1.98 32.26 3.73
C ALA A 45 -3.52 32.07 3.64
N PRO A 46 -4.33 32.94 4.28
CA PRO A 46 -5.80 32.79 4.25
C PRO A 46 -6.39 32.75 2.84
N ALA A 47 -5.79 33.48 1.88
CA ALA A 47 -6.19 33.47 0.47
C ALA A 47 -5.97 32.12 -0.23
N ASN A 48 -5.14 31.23 0.33
CA ASN A 48 -4.91 29.89 -0.20
C ASN A 48 -5.92 28.86 0.35
N ILE A 49 -6.77 29.24 1.32
CA ILE A 49 -7.74 28.36 1.96
C ILE A 49 -9.16 28.77 1.55
N LYS A 50 -9.83 27.89 0.80
CA LYS A 50 -11.25 28.03 0.49
C LYS A 50 -12.05 27.14 1.45
N ILE A 51 -12.95 27.74 2.20
CA ILE A 51 -13.90 27.02 3.06
C ILE A 51 -15.29 27.07 2.40
N LEU A 52 -15.98 25.94 2.36
CA LEU A 52 -17.40 25.82 2.00
C LEU A 52 -18.13 25.14 3.16
N VAL A 53 -19.14 25.80 3.73
CA VAL A 53 -19.95 25.24 4.83
C VAL A 53 -21.42 25.28 4.50
N ASN A 54 -22.15 24.22 4.90
CA ASN A 54 -23.60 24.10 4.77
C ASN A 54 -24.11 24.53 3.38
N GLU A 55 -24.92 25.59 3.29
CA GLU A 55 -25.54 26.11 2.07
C GLU A 55 -24.53 26.49 0.97
N GLN A 56 -23.27 26.72 1.33
CA GLN A 56 -22.18 27.03 0.40
C GLN A 56 -21.55 25.78 -0.22
N ALA A 57 -21.75 24.61 0.38
CA ALA A 57 -21.18 23.33 -0.02
C ALA A 57 -22.12 22.56 -0.96
N THR A 58 -22.60 23.23 -2.00
CA THR A 58 -23.36 22.60 -3.08
C THR A 58 -22.49 21.70 -3.95
N TYR A 59 -23.10 20.74 -4.65
CA TYR A 59 -22.45 19.86 -5.62
C TYR A 59 -21.58 20.66 -6.61
N ASP A 60 -22.15 21.69 -7.23
CA ASP A 60 -21.41 22.56 -8.16
C ASP A 60 -20.34 23.40 -7.44
N ALA A 61 -20.60 23.93 -6.24
CA ALA A 61 -19.61 24.73 -5.52
C ALA A 61 -18.37 23.91 -5.11
N VAL A 62 -18.54 22.62 -4.77
CA VAL A 62 -17.40 21.72 -4.50
C VAL A 62 -16.58 21.50 -5.78
N LYS A 63 -17.22 21.19 -6.92
CA LYS A 63 -16.54 20.98 -8.21
C LYS A 63 -15.85 22.27 -8.70
N LEU A 64 -16.48 23.44 -8.50
CA LEU A 64 -15.87 24.74 -8.76
C LEU A 64 -14.72 25.06 -7.80
N GLY A 65 -14.80 24.64 -6.53
CA GLY A 65 -13.68 24.73 -5.58
C GLY A 65 -12.44 23.99 -6.08
N PHE A 66 -12.59 22.78 -6.61
CA PHE A 66 -11.47 22.08 -7.25
C PHE A 66 -10.90 22.85 -8.44
N ARG A 67 -11.74 23.24 -9.41
CA ARG A 67 -11.27 23.81 -10.68
C ARG A 67 -10.80 25.27 -10.58
N GLN A 68 -11.51 26.11 -9.83
CA GLN A 68 -11.26 27.55 -9.76
C GLN A 68 -10.37 27.96 -8.57
N HIS A 69 -10.36 27.19 -7.47
CA HIS A 69 -9.48 27.49 -6.34
C HIS A 69 -8.21 26.65 -6.35
N LEU A 70 -8.30 25.32 -6.34
CA LEU A 70 -7.13 24.46 -6.30
C LEU A 70 -6.36 24.47 -7.62
N LEU A 71 -6.98 23.99 -8.70
CA LEU A 71 -6.32 23.78 -10.00
C LEU A 71 -5.77 25.09 -10.59
N GLU A 72 -6.55 26.16 -10.59
CA GLU A 72 -6.10 27.44 -11.12
C GLU A 72 -4.99 28.08 -10.26
N SER A 73 -5.01 27.91 -8.93
CA SER A 73 -3.90 28.38 -8.09
C SER A 73 -2.62 27.59 -8.32
N VAL A 74 -2.71 26.27 -8.50
CA VAL A 74 -1.57 25.42 -8.89
C VAL A 74 -1.03 25.84 -10.26
N ARG A 75 -1.91 26.02 -11.27
CA ARG A 75 -1.54 26.47 -12.62
C ARG A 75 -0.83 27.82 -12.62
N ARG A 76 -1.39 28.82 -11.91
CA ARG A 76 -0.76 30.14 -11.76
C ARG A 76 0.63 30.03 -11.14
N PHE A 77 0.76 29.30 -10.04
CA PHE A 77 2.05 29.08 -9.38
C PHE A 77 3.07 28.40 -10.32
N MET A 78 2.66 27.36 -11.05
CA MET A 78 3.54 26.67 -12.00
C MET A 78 3.90 27.56 -13.22
N ALA A 79 3.01 28.46 -13.64
CA ALA A 79 3.30 29.44 -14.68
C ALA A 79 4.29 30.54 -14.22
N GLU A 80 4.24 30.93 -12.95
CA GLU A 80 5.18 31.88 -12.34
C GLU A 80 6.58 31.27 -12.11
N VAL A 81 6.64 29.99 -11.75
CA VAL A 81 7.88 29.31 -11.35
C VAL A 81 8.57 28.56 -12.51
N GLY A 82 7.83 28.21 -13.56
CA GLY A 82 8.29 27.41 -14.69
C GLY A 82 7.77 25.97 -14.60
N ALA A 83 7.11 25.48 -15.66
CA ALA A 83 6.51 24.15 -15.70
C ALA A 83 7.54 23.01 -15.62
N GLU A 84 8.79 23.29 -16.03
CA GLU A 84 9.92 22.37 -15.88
C GLU A 84 10.33 22.16 -14.41
N ARG A 85 10.02 23.12 -13.53
CA ARG A 85 10.37 23.08 -12.10
C ARG A 85 9.33 22.33 -11.29
N ARG A 86 8.97 21.13 -11.74
CA ARG A 86 7.96 20.31 -11.04
C ARG A 86 8.35 20.05 -9.59
N GLU A 87 9.64 20.06 -9.23
CA GLU A 87 10.18 19.97 -7.86
C GLU A 87 9.68 21.09 -6.90
N LEU A 88 9.23 22.23 -7.43
CA LEU A 88 8.69 23.35 -6.66
C LEU A 88 7.16 23.37 -6.57
N SER A 89 6.46 22.44 -7.22
CA SER A 89 4.98 22.40 -7.25
C SER A 89 4.34 22.45 -5.86
N PRO A 90 3.22 23.16 -5.70
CA PRO A 90 2.58 23.39 -4.41
C PRO A 90 1.91 22.12 -3.89
N ALA A 91 1.79 22.04 -2.57
CA ALA A 91 0.97 21.07 -1.90
C ALA A 91 -0.51 21.42 -2.09
N VAL A 92 -1.36 20.40 -2.15
CA VAL A 92 -2.82 20.55 -2.22
C VAL A 92 -3.47 19.73 -1.11
N LEU A 93 -4.48 20.31 -0.45
CA LEU A 93 -5.34 19.63 0.51
C LEU A 93 -6.82 19.77 0.10
N PHE A 94 -7.51 18.66 -0.05
CA PHE A 94 -8.96 18.59 0.00
C PHE A 94 -9.39 17.92 1.31
N HIS A 95 -10.22 18.58 2.11
CA HIS A 95 -10.81 18.01 3.32
C HIS A 95 -12.33 18.07 3.20
N PHE A 96 -12.97 16.92 3.20
CA PHE A 96 -14.42 16.78 3.26
C PHE A 96 -14.84 16.22 4.61
N SER A 97 -15.83 16.86 5.22
CA SER A 97 -16.49 16.42 6.44
C SER A 97 -18.00 16.56 6.27
N GLY A 98 -18.72 15.45 6.38
CA GLY A 98 -20.14 15.37 6.06
C GLY A 98 -20.57 13.92 5.85
N HIS A 99 -21.78 13.70 5.36
CA HIS A 99 -22.26 12.37 4.99
C HIS A 99 -21.56 11.82 3.74
N GLY A 100 -21.12 10.56 3.85
CA GLY A 100 -20.89 9.68 2.70
C GLY A 100 -22.04 8.67 2.55
N SER A 101 -22.18 8.10 1.36
CA SER A 101 -23.27 7.20 0.95
C SER A 101 -22.81 6.32 -0.22
N GLN A 102 -23.70 5.45 -0.69
CA GLN A 102 -23.58 4.75 -1.96
C GLN A 102 -24.67 5.21 -2.95
N ALA A 103 -24.47 4.96 -4.25
CA ALA A 103 -25.50 5.08 -5.29
C ALA A 103 -25.31 3.99 -6.35
N PRO A 104 -26.36 3.43 -6.98
CA PRO A 104 -26.20 2.35 -7.95
C PRO A 104 -25.20 2.68 -9.07
N ASP A 105 -24.32 1.74 -9.39
CA ASP A 105 -23.44 1.77 -10.55
C ASP A 105 -24.19 1.20 -11.78
N PRO A 106 -24.58 2.04 -12.76
CA PRO A 106 -25.26 1.56 -13.97
C PRO A 106 -24.30 0.88 -14.97
N THR A 107 -23.00 0.84 -14.70
CA THR A 107 -21.97 0.25 -15.57
C THR A 107 -21.62 -1.19 -15.20
N GLY A 108 -21.94 -1.64 -13.98
CA GLY A 108 -21.72 -3.01 -13.50
C GLY A 108 -20.24 -3.36 -13.30
N GLN A 109 -19.42 -2.37 -12.98
CA GLN A 109 -17.97 -2.49 -12.79
C GLN A 109 -17.59 -2.65 -11.32
N GLU A 110 -18.40 -2.12 -10.39
CA GLU A 110 -18.16 -2.28 -8.95
C GLU A 110 -18.66 -3.66 -8.43
N PRO A 111 -17.88 -4.38 -7.59
CA PRO A 111 -18.20 -5.76 -7.18
C PRO A 111 -19.50 -5.95 -6.37
N ASP A 112 -20.00 -4.90 -5.74
CA ASP A 112 -21.28 -4.88 -5.01
C ASP A 112 -22.43 -4.22 -5.82
N GLY A 113 -22.12 -3.55 -6.93
CA GLY A 113 -23.06 -2.83 -7.79
C GLY A 113 -23.31 -1.36 -7.40
N PHE A 114 -22.48 -0.76 -6.55
CA PHE A 114 -22.64 0.62 -6.07
C PHE A 114 -21.35 1.44 -6.22
N ASP A 115 -21.49 2.69 -6.69
CA ASP A 115 -20.45 3.71 -6.55
C ASP A 115 -20.53 4.33 -5.15
N GLU A 116 -19.39 4.59 -4.50
CA GLU A 116 -19.31 5.38 -3.27
C GLU A 116 -19.53 6.88 -3.58
N THR A 117 -20.15 7.61 -2.65
CA THR A 117 -20.57 9.00 -2.88
C THR A 117 -20.34 9.93 -1.68
N LEU A 118 -20.06 11.19 -1.97
CA LEU A 118 -20.08 12.30 -1.02
C LEU A 118 -21.39 13.07 -1.17
N VAL A 119 -22.13 13.23 -0.06
CA VAL A 119 -23.41 13.94 -0.05
C VAL A 119 -23.14 15.44 0.15
N CYS A 120 -23.38 16.25 -0.88
CA CYS A 120 -23.32 17.70 -0.81
C CYS A 120 -24.61 18.29 -0.21
N HIS A 121 -24.62 19.57 0.14
CA HIS A 121 -25.76 20.22 0.80
C HIS A 121 -27.07 20.11 0.01
N ASP A 122 -27.00 20.31 -1.30
CA ASP A 122 -28.11 20.27 -2.25
C ASP A 122 -28.29 18.90 -2.93
N SER A 123 -27.46 17.91 -2.60
CA SER A 123 -27.64 16.55 -3.07
C SER A 123 -29.02 16.02 -2.66
N ARG A 124 -29.60 15.22 -3.56
CA ARG A 124 -30.94 14.60 -3.42
C ARG A 124 -32.13 15.54 -3.57
N LEU A 125 -31.91 16.84 -3.81
CA LEU A 125 -32.91 17.69 -4.45
C LEU A 125 -33.24 17.19 -5.88
N PRO A 126 -34.37 17.63 -6.48
CA PRO A 126 -34.74 17.24 -7.84
C PRO A 126 -33.61 17.52 -8.85
N ASN A 127 -33.21 16.48 -9.59
CA ASN A 127 -32.11 16.46 -10.56
C ASN A 127 -30.69 16.68 -9.99
N ILE A 128 -30.51 16.81 -8.67
CA ILE A 128 -29.20 16.89 -8.02
C ILE A 128 -28.92 15.56 -7.32
N TYR A 129 -27.72 15.04 -7.50
CA TYR A 129 -27.28 13.74 -7.01
C TYR A 129 -26.11 13.89 -6.04
N ASP A 130 -25.76 12.79 -5.37
CA ASP A 130 -24.53 12.74 -4.59
C ASP A 130 -23.32 12.77 -5.55
N LEU A 131 -22.20 13.36 -5.12
CA LEU A 131 -20.95 13.42 -5.89
C LEU A 131 -20.29 12.04 -5.86
N LYS A 132 -20.14 11.40 -7.02
CA LYS A 132 -19.57 10.03 -7.08
C LYS A 132 -18.04 10.06 -6.94
N ASP A 133 -17.48 8.98 -6.39
CA ASP A 133 -16.04 8.74 -6.25
C ASP A 133 -15.26 8.89 -7.56
N TRP A 134 -15.79 8.43 -8.70
CA TRP A 134 -15.15 8.61 -10.01
C TRP A 134 -15.13 10.09 -10.46
N GLU A 135 -16.10 10.91 -10.04
CA GLU A 135 -16.07 12.36 -10.29
C GLU A 135 -14.99 13.04 -9.45
N LEU A 136 -14.84 12.62 -8.19
CA LEU A 136 -13.74 13.06 -7.34
C LEU A 136 -12.38 12.61 -7.93
N GLY A 137 -12.29 11.37 -8.40
CA GLY A 137 -11.12 10.83 -9.10
C GLY A 137 -10.70 11.68 -10.31
N GLN A 138 -11.65 12.09 -11.16
CA GLN A 138 -11.37 13.00 -12.27
C GLN A 138 -10.85 14.37 -11.83
N LEU A 139 -11.42 14.95 -10.76
CA LEU A 139 -10.95 16.23 -10.21
C LEU A 139 -9.54 16.13 -9.60
N LEU A 140 -9.19 14.96 -9.05
CA LEU A 140 -7.84 14.64 -8.58
C LEU A 140 -6.87 14.40 -9.75
N ASP A 141 -7.31 13.75 -10.83
CA ASP A 141 -6.53 13.57 -12.07
C ASP A 141 -6.22 14.92 -12.75
N GLU A 142 -7.18 15.85 -12.79
CA GLU A 142 -6.97 17.24 -13.26
C GLU A 142 -5.85 17.96 -12.47
N LEU A 143 -5.75 17.71 -11.16
CA LEU A 143 -4.68 18.25 -10.30
C LEU A 143 -3.35 17.50 -10.47
N ALA A 144 -3.41 16.16 -10.62
CA ALA A 144 -2.25 15.28 -10.74
C ALA A 144 -1.36 15.62 -11.94
N ALA A 145 -1.96 16.18 -13.00
CA ALA A 145 -1.27 16.72 -14.17
C ALA A 145 -0.28 17.87 -13.84
N TYR A 146 -0.43 18.56 -12.69
CA TYR A 146 0.38 19.72 -12.30
C TYR A 146 1.13 19.55 -10.97
N THR A 147 0.64 18.72 -10.05
CA THR A 147 1.29 18.43 -8.75
C THR A 147 1.12 16.96 -8.37
N ASP A 148 2.13 16.38 -7.72
CA ASP A 148 2.09 15.05 -7.11
C ASP A 148 1.92 15.12 -5.57
N ASN A 149 1.72 16.32 -5.04
CA ASN A 149 1.63 16.59 -3.60
C ASN A 149 0.18 16.85 -3.16
N ILE A 150 -0.72 15.96 -3.58
CA ILE A 150 -2.15 16.05 -3.25
C ILE A 150 -2.44 15.28 -1.97
N THR A 151 -3.27 15.85 -1.12
CA THR A 151 -3.75 15.25 0.13
C THR A 151 -5.26 15.34 0.14
N VAL A 152 -5.91 14.23 0.46
CA VAL A 152 -7.35 14.12 0.64
C VAL A 152 -7.61 13.67 2.07
N ILE A 153 -8.55 14.31 2.76
CA ILE A 153 -9.05 13.89 4.06
C ILE A 153 -10.57 13.72 3.93
N LEU A 154 -11.07 12.50 4.12
CA LEU A 154 -12.49 12.17 4.08
C LEU A 154 -12.96 11.76 5.48
N ASP A 155 -13.57 12.70 6.20
CA ASP A 155 -14.22 12.45 7.48
C ASP A 155 -15.72 12.18 7.26
N CYS A 156 -15.99 11.04 6.61
CA CYS A 156 -17.30 10.53 6.25
C CYS A 156 -17.30 9.00 6.27
N CYS A 157 -18.49 8.36 6.30
CA CYS A 157 -18.60 6.91 6.14
C CYS A 157 -18.67 6.48 4.67
N HIS A 158 -18.18 5.28 4.39
CA HIS A 158 -18.67 4.45 3.29
C HIS A 158 -19.99 3.75 3.70
N ALA A 159 -20.84 3.34 2.77
CA ALA A 159 -22.19 2.83 3.10
C ALA A 159 -22.29 1.30 3.28
N GLY A 160 -21.32 0.66 3.95
CA GLY A 160 -21.27 -0.79 4.13
C GLY A 160 -22.54 -1.43 4.70
N SER A 161 -23.19 -2.26 3.88
CA SER A 161 -24.32 -3.15 4.18
C SER A 161 -25.49 -2.55 4.98
N GLY A 162 -26.47 -2.00 4.24
CA GLY A 162 -27.73 -1.45 4.77
C GLY A 162 -28.73 -2.47 5.36
N THR A 163 -28.28 -3.39 6.22
CA THR A 163 -29.11 -4.47 6.81
C THR A 163 -29.28 -4.40 8.33
N ARG A 164 -29.06 -3.23 8.96
CA ARG A 164 -29.26 -3.02 10.41
C ARG A 164 -30.19 -1.84 10.69
N SER A 165 -31.12 -2.06 11.62
CA SER A 165 -32.23 -1.15 11.93
C SER A 165 -31.82 0.09 12.72
N GLU A 166 -32.79 1.01 12.82
CA GLU A 166 -32.85 2.18 13.72
C GLU A 166 -32.19 3.48 13.25
N THR A 167 -33.08 4.39 12.80
CA THR A 167 -32.84 5.80 12.44
C THR A 167 -32.12 6.61 13.53
N LYS A 168 -32.13 6.15 14.79
CA LYS A 168 -31.38 6.78 15.89
C LYS A 168 -29.86 6.72 15.69
N ILE A 169 -29.34 5.64 15.09
CA ILE A 169 -27.89 5.46 14.96
C ILE A 169 -27.30 6.45 13.92
N LEU A 170 -28.07 6.83 12.88
CA LEU A 170 -27.61 7.76 11.85
C LEU A 170 -27.29 9.17 12.39
N SER A 171 -28.02 9.64 13.41
CA SER A 171 -27.84 10.98 14.02
C SER A 171 -26.50 11.22 14.76
N HIS A 172 -25.63 10.20 14.80
CA HIS A 172 -24.30 10.25 15.42
C HIS A 172 -23.21 9.66 14.51
N THR A 173 -23.52 9.42 13.22
CA THR A 173 -22.59 8.82 12.26
C THR A 173 -22.65 9.52 10.92
N ARG A 174 -21.51 9.64 10.23
CA ARG A 174 -21.38 10.39 8.98
C ARG A 174 -21.74 9.56 7.74
N SER A 175 -22.85 8.83 7.84
CA SER A 175 -23.42 7.96 6.80
C SER A 175 -24.86 8.39 6.49
N CYS A 176 -25.24 8.40 5.22
CA CYS A 176 -26.63 8.45 4.80
C CYS A 176 -27.04 7.12 4.12
N PHE A 177 -28.35 6.87 4.01
CA PHE A 177 -28.86 5.74 3.22
C PHE A 177 -28.48 5.88 1.74
N PRO A 178 -28.24 4.79 1.00
CA PRO A 178 -27.92 4.85 -0.43
C PRO A 178 -28.93 5.64 -1.27
N ASP A 179 -28.43 6.40 -2.26
CA ASP A 179 -29.26 7.11 -3.24
C ASP A 179 -29.77 6.16 -4.33
N LEU A 180 -30.79 5.38 -3.98
CA LEU A 180 -31.43 4.40 -4.87
C LEU A 180 -32.27 5.01 -6.01
N ARG A 181 -32.21 6.34 -6.22
CA ARG A 181 -32.84 6.96 -7.40
C ARG A 181 -32.16 6.46 -8.68
N PRO A 182 -32.89 6.30 -9.80
CA PRO A 182 -32.30 5.95 -11.09
C PRO A 182 -31.21 6.96 -11.48
N GLN A 183 -29.96 6.51 -11.49
CA GLN A 183 -28.81 7.36 -11.80
C GLN A 183 -28.74 7.58 -13.33
N PRO A 184 -28.54 8.82 -13.81
CA PRO A 184 -28.59 9.12 -15.24
C PRO A 184 -27.35 8.56 -15.95
N GLN A 185 -27.56 7.71 -16.95
CA GLN A 185 -26.50 7.07 -17.75
C GLN A 185 -25.53 8.05 -18.42
N GLN A 186 -25.96 9.31 -18.66
CA GLN A 186 -25.14 10.31 -19.35
C GLN A 186 -24.19 11.10 -18.43
N ARG A 187 -24.31 11.03 -17.08
CA ARG A 187 -23.35 11.70 -16.17
C ARG A 187 -21.92 11.27 -16.46
N SER A 188 -21.70 10.01 -16.82
CA SER A 188 -20.40 9.45 -17.21
C SER A 188 -19.99 9.70 -18.67
N GLN A 189 -20.88 10.24 -19.52
CA GLN A 189 -20.61 10.46 -20.96
C GLN A 189 -20.41 11.94 -21.33
N GLU A 190 -21.07 12.88 -20.67
CA GLU A 190 -21.06 14.31 -21.05
C GLU A 190 -19.66 14.98 -20.93
N PHE A 191 -18.75 14.42 -20.13
CA PHE A 191 -17.43 15.01 -19.86
C PHE A 191 -16.27 14.52 -20.73
N SER A 192 -16.51 13.69 -21.76
CA SER A 192 -15.46 13.30 -22.70
C SER A 192 -15.03 14.43 -23.67
N GLY A 193 -15.57 15.64 -23.52
CA GLY A 193 -15.26 16.81 -24.34
C GLY A 193 -14.40 17.86 -23.61
N SER A 194 -13.36 18.34 -24.29
CA SER A 194 -12.58 19.55 -23.97
C SER A 194 -11.77 19.60 -22.65
N ILE A 195 -10.68 18.82 -22.60
CA ILE A 195 -9.41 19.39 -22.12
C ILE A 195 -8.70 19.99 -23.35
N PRO A 196 -8.34 21.28 -23.38
CA PRO A 196 -7.48 21.82 -24.42
C PRO A 196 -6.08 21.21 -24.28
N LEU A 197 -5.64 20.41 -25.25
CA LEU A 197 -4.23 20.02 -25.35
C LEU A 197 -3.38 21.30 -25.42
N ILE A 198 -2.58 21.55 -24.39
CA ILE A 198 -1.48 22.51 -24.50
C ILE A 198 -0.49 21.90 -25.50
N ALA A 199 -0.23 22.63 -26.58
CA ALA A 199 0.34 22.10 -27.80
C ALA A 199 1.65 21.31 -27.61
N GLU A 200 1.61 20.02 -27.95
CA GLU A 200 2.79 19.24 -28.29
C GLU A 200 3.55 19.92 -29.44
N ARG A 201 4.74 20.45 -29.17
CA ARG A 201 5.64 20.93 -30.21
C ARG A 201 6.40 19.77 -30.87
N SER A 202 5.67 19.08 -31.75
CA SER A 202 6.16 18.57 -33.04
C SER A 202 7.21 17.44 -33.06
N VAL A 203 6.72 16.19 -33.05
CA VAL A 203 7.30 15.08 -33.85
C VAL A 203 6.13 14.33 -34.56
N PRO A 204 6.19 13.97 -35.86
CA PRO A 204 4.97 13.79 -36.65
C PRO A 204 4.48 12.34 -36.88
N SER A 205 3.16 12.15 -36.75
CA SER A 205 2.30 11.11 -37.36
C SER A 205 2.48 9.65 -36.88
N ARG A 206 1.41 8.85 -36.67
CA ARG A 206 0.14 8.82 -37.42
C ARG A 206 -1.14 8.75 -36.55
N ARG A 207 -2.21 9.35 -37.09
CA ARG A 207 -3.67 9.18 -36.80
C ARG A 207 -4.08 7.70 -36.82
N SER A 208 -5.18 7.21 -36.22
CA SER A 208 -6.28 7.72 -35.35
C SER A 208 -6.99 6.46 -34.79
N GLU A 209 -7.89 6.42 -33.79
CA GLU A 209 -9.18 7.11 -33.57
C GLU A 209 -9.61 7.01 -32.07
N HIS A 210 -10.68 7.69 -31.67
CA HIS A 210 -11.13 7.83 -30.26
C HIS A 210 -12.06 6.68 -29.82
N ASN A 211 -12.10 6.35 -28.51
CA ASN A 211 -13.30 6.52 -27.66
C ASN A 211 -13.19 5.92 -26.23
N VAL A 212 -13.48 6.77 -25.23
CA VAL A 212 -14.56 6.65 -24.21
C VAL A 212 -14.90 5.25 -23.64
N ALA A 213 -14.19 4.80 -22.59
CA ALA A 213 -14.61 3.71 -21.70
C ALA A 213 -13.83 3.63 -20.35
N ALA A 214 -13.44 4.75 -19.75
CA ALA A 214 -12.34 4.77 -18.77
C ALA A 214 -12.71 4.95 -17.28
N ALA A 215 -13.99 5.17 -16.94
CA ALA A 215 -14.37 6.02 -15.80
C ALA A 215 -14.20 5.49 -14.36
N SER A 216 -14.60 4.26 -14.05
CA SER A 216 -14.72 3.75 -12.65
C SER A 216 -13.40 3.68 -11.89
N HIS A 217 -12.32 3.29 -12.56
CA HIS A 217 -11.02 3.06 -11.92
C HIS A 217 -10.12 4.31 -11.88
N HIS A 218 -10.65 5.52 -12.09
CA HIS A 218 -9.81 6.73 -12.10
C HIS A 218 -9.17 7.03 -10.74
N TRP A 219 -9.87 6.81 -9.62
CA TRP A 219 -9.27 7.00 -8.30
C TRP A 219 -8.12 6.00 -8.03
N ARG A 220 -8.19 4.79 -8.61
CA ARG A 220 -7.14 3.77 -8.55
C ARG A 220 -5.99 4.08 -9.53
N ARG A 221 -6.26 4.53 -10.76
CA ARG A 221 -5.23 4.74 -11.83
C ARG A 221 -4.05 5.65 -11.49
N ASN A 222 -4.14 6.52 -10.47
CA ASN A 222 -3.10 7.49 -10.12
C ASN A 222 -2.58 7.35 -8.67
N HIS A 223 -2.34 6.10 -8.24
CA HIS A 223 -1.78 5.72 -6.92
C HIS A 223 -0.52 6.49 -6.46
N ALA A 224 0.22 7.13 -7.36
CA ALA A 224 1.45 7.88 -7.07
C ALA A 224 1.25 9.37 -6.70
N ASN A 225 0.08 9.96 -6.97
CA ASN A 225 -0.08 11.42 -7.00
C ASN A 225 -0.85 12.03 -5.80
N HIS A 226 -1.49 11.20 -4.95
CA HIS A 226 -2.23 11.68 -3.79
C HIS A 226 -2.07 10.78 -2.56
N VAL A 227 -2.39 11.35 -1.39
CA VAL A 227 -2.58 10.61 -0.13
C VAL A 227 -4.03 10.75 0.31
N LEU A 228 -4.69 9.65 0.70
CA LEU A 228 -6.09 9.67 1.19
C LEU A 228 -6.20 9.25 2.65
N LEU A 229 -6.43 10.20 3.56
CA LEU A 229 -6.83 9.95 4.94
C LEU A 229 -8.36 9.79 5.06
N ALA A 230 -8.88 8.55 5.13
CA ALA A 230 -10.32 8.30 5.30
C ALA A 230 -10.66 7.85 6.74
N ALA A 231 -11.90 8.07 7.18
CA ALA A 231 -12.28 7.92 8.58
C ALA A 231 -12.47 6.47 9.07
N CYS A 232 -12.92 5.57 8.20
CA CYS A 232 -13.27 4.19 8.55
C CYS A 232 -13.06 3.24 7.35
N ARG A 233 -13.10 1.92 7.57
CA ARG A 233 -13.33 0.96 6.47
C ARG A 233 -14.70 1.14 5.82
N ASP A 234 -14.85 0.56 4.63
CA ASP A 234 -16.10 0.32 3.89
C ASP A 234 -17.24 -0.22 4.77
N GLN A 235 -16.92 -1.18 5.66
CA GLN A 235 -17.87 -1.87 6.54
C GLN A 235 -18.06 -1.21 7.93
N GLU A 236 -17.30 -0.15 8.21
CA GLU A 236 -17.30 0.55 9.50
C GLU A 236 -18.05 1.88 9.39
N ARG A 237 -18.17 2.62 10.50
CA ARG A 237 -18.86 3.92 10.52
C ARG A 237 -17.95 4.99 11.11
N ALA A 238 -17.76 6.08 10.37
CA ALA A 238 -17.25 7.33 10.88
C ALA A 238 -18.25 7.93 11.89
N LEU A 239 -17.80 8.09 13.13
CA LEU A 239 -18.60 8.56 14.26
C LEU A 239 -18.38 10.05 14.53
N GLU A 240 -19.39 10.71 15.08
CA GLU A 240 -19.19 12.03 15.70
C GLU A 240 -18.86 11.90 17.20
N TYR A 241 -17.86 12.65 17.65
CA TYR A 241 -17.44 12.77 19.04
C TYR A 241 -17.90 14.09 19.66
N ILE A 242 -18.25 14.07 20.95
CA ILE A 242 -18.54 15.25 21.76
C ILE A 242 -17.52 15.26 22.92
N PRO A 243 -16.52 16.16 22.91
CA PRO A 243 -15.54 16.28 23.99
C PRO A 243 -16.21 16.81 25.27
N PRO A 244 -15.64 16.50 26.46
CA PRO A 244 -16.02 17.14 27.70
C PRO A 244 -15.88 18.68 27.63
N PRO A 245 -16.72 19.46 28.33
CA PRO A 245 -16.57 20.91 28.39
C PRO A 245 -15.19 21.32 28.91
N GLY A 246 -14.46 22.12 28.13
CA GLY A 246 -13.13 22.64 28.47
C GLY A 246 -11.94 21.97 27.74
N GLU A 247 -12.17 20.91 26.97
CA GLU A 247 -11.12 20.27 26.14
C GLU A 247 -11.08 20.77 24.67
N THR A 248 -11.90 21.77 24.33
CA THR A 248 -12.04 22.32 22.98
C THR A 248 -11.01 23.41 22.63
N ILE A 249 -10.45 23.32 21.41
CA ILE A 249 -9.37 24.21 20.92
C ILE A 249 -9.87 25.64 20.60
N THR A 250 -11.14 25.82 20.23
CA THR A 250 -11.67 27.06 19.62
C THR A 250 -12.66 27.85 20.51
N ASP A 251 -13.47 27.19 21.35
CA ASP A 251 -14.27 27.84 22.40
C ASP A 251 -14.44 26.91 23.61
N PRO A 252 -13.89 27.25 24.81
CA PRO A 252 -14.05 26.45 26.02
C PRO A 252 -15.45 26.53 26.68
N ARG A 253 -16.38 27.33 26.14
CA ARG A 253 -17.72 27.56 26.72
C ARG A 253 -18.82 26.68 26.13
N GLN A 254 -18.56 25.95 25.05
CA GLN A 254 -19.51 25.03 24.42
C GLN A 254 -18.81 23.72 24.05
N ALA A 255 -19.47 22.58 24.29
CA ALA A 255 -18.98 21.28 23.82
C ALA A 255 -19.18 21.19 22.30
N GLN A 256 -18.11 21.43 21.54
CA GLN A 256 -18.16 21.38 20.08
C GLN A 256 -18.06 19.94 19.61
N ARG A 257 -19.09 19.47 18.90
CA ARG A 257 -19.06 18.15 18.25
C ARG A 257 -18.01 18.16 17.12
N HIS A 258 -17.34 17.03 16.91
CA HIS A 258 -16.31 16.83 15.89
C HIS A 258 -16.43 15.44 15.26
N GLY A 259 -15.77 15.19 14.13
CA GLY A 259 -15.57 13.84 13.62
C GLY A 259 -14.48 13.13 14.40
N VAL A 260 -14.61 11.83 14.65
CA VAL A 260 -13.56 11.07 15.35
C VAL A 260 -12.22 11.11 14.59
N LEU A 261 -12.23 11.03 13.25
CA LEU A 261 -10.98 11.14 12.47
C LEU A 261 -10.34 12.52 12.68
N THR A 262 -11.08 13.59 12.40
CA THR A 262 -10.54 14.96 12.47
C THR A 262 -10.14 15.31 13.92
N TYR A 263 -10.95 14.96 14.92
CA TYR A 263 -10.68 15.25 16.33
C TYR A 263 -9.32 14.73 16.79
N TYR A 264 -8.97 13.49 16.43
CA TYR A 264 -7.67 12.92 16.81
C TYR A 264 -6.54 13.27 15.83
N LEU A 265 -6.84 13.65 14.58
CA LEU A 265 -5.84 14.12 13.62
C LEU A 265 -5.31 15.52 13.96
N MET A 266 -6.19 16.44 14.38
CA MET A 266 -5.84 17.82 14.73
C MET A 266 -4.68 17.96 15.74
N PRO A 267 -4.72 17.36 16.95
CA PRO A 267 -3.65 17.48 17.93
C PRO A 267 -2.36 16.74 17.54
N LEU A 268 -2.40 15.89 16.51
CA LEU A 268 -1.19 15.33 15.90
C LEU A 268 -0.56 16.34 14.94
N LEU A 269 -1.37 16.94 14.05
CA LEU A 269 -0.93 17.99 13.13
C LEU A 269 -0.32 19.20 13.86
N GLU A 270 -0.92 19.65 14.96
CA GLU A 270 -0.42 20.76 15.79
C GLU A 270 0.93 20.48 16.49
N LYS A 271 1.26 19.20 16.72
CA LYS A 271 2.52 18.81 17.38
C LYS A 271 3.66 18.56 16.40
N LEU A 272 3.40 18.57 15.09
CA LEU A 272 4.44 18.28 14.09
C LEU A 272 5.50 19.38 14.04
N ASP A 273 6.77 19.01 13.99
CA ASP A 273 7.80 19.95 13.54
C ASP A 273 7.66 20.14 12.01
N VAL A 274 7.11 21.28 11.61
CA VAL A 274 6.91 21.65 10.19
C VAL A 274 8.24 21.70 9.40
N ARG A 275 9.40 21.78 10.09
CA ARG A 275 10.74 21.73 9.46
C ARG A 275 11.24 20.31 9.24
N GLN A 276 10.76 19.36 10.03
CA GLN A 276 11.08 17.93 9.92
C GLN A 276 9.82 17.09 10.11
N PRO A 277 8.82 17.22 9.20
CA PRO A 277 7.55 16.53 9.38
C PRO A 277 7.73 15.01 9.36
N PRO A 278 6.79 14.27 9.97
CA PRO A 278 6.65 12.84 9.70
C PRO A 278 6.22 12.61 8.25
N THR A 279 6.35 11.36 7.80
CA THR A 279 5.61 10.84 6.64
C THR A 279 4.12 10.69 6.97
N TYR A 280 3.25 10.67 5.95
CA TYR A 280 1.83 10.34 6.14
C TYR A 280 1.65 8.92 6.67
N ARG A 281 2.54 8.00 6.26
CA ARG A 281 2.81 6.72 6.90
C ARG A 281 2.96 7.03 8.37
N GLU A 282 4.04 7.66 8.84
CA GLU A 282 4.34 8.01 10.24
C GLU A 282 3.23 8.70 11.05
N LEU A 283 2.39 9.54 10.44
CA LEU A 283 1.21 10.13 11.08
C LEU A 283 0.09 9.10 11.35
N TYR A 284 -0.07 8.10 10.48
CA TYR A 284 -1.22 7.18 10.49
C TYR A 284 -1.25 6.17 11.67
N GLU A 285 -0.30 5.25 11.94
CA GLU A 285 -0.14 4.41 13.17
C GLU A 285 -0.50 5.21 14.43
N GLU A 286 -0.09 6.48 14.56
CA GLU A 286 -0.42 7.26 15.75
C GLU A 286 -1.91 7.61 15.80
N LEU A 287 -2.46 8.21 14.74
CA LEU A 287 -3.89 8.48 14.59
C LEU A 287 -4.73 7.21 14.76
N HIS A 288 -4.38 6.18 14.01
CA HIS A 288 -4.91 4.83 13.99
C HIS A 288 -4.95 4.21 15.39
N GLN A 289 -3.81 4.18 16.10
CA GLN A 289 -3.69 3.61 17.43
C GLN A 289 -4.53 4.39 18.44
N VAL A 290 -4.57 5.72 18.34
CA VAL A 290 -5.35 6.56 19.26
C VAL A 290 -6.85 6.39 19.04
N VAL A 291 -7.30 6.27 17.79
CA VAL A 291 -8.72 6.09 17.42
C VAL A 291 -9.19 4.67 17.71
N THR A 292 -8.52 3.64 17.21
CA THR A 292 -8.98 2.23 17.34
C THR A 292 -8.98 1.71 18.78
N GLN A 293 -8.17 2.28 19.68
CA GLN A 293 -8.23 2.00 21.12
C GLN A 293 -9.50 2.52 21.81
N ARG A 294 -10.27 3.40 21.16
CA ARG A 294 -11.39 4.14 21.78
C ARG A 294 -12.71 3.98 21.03
N TYR A 295 -12.68 3.67 19.73
CA TYR A 295 -13.86 3.60 18.87
C TYR A 295 -13.80 2.37 17.96
N PRO A 296 -14.95 1.76 17.63
CA PRO A 296 -15.06 0.74 16.58
C PRO A 296 -15.05 1.40 15.19
N GLN A 297 -13.99 2.15 14.93
CA GLN A 297 -13.76 2.95 13.73
C GLN A 297 -12.25 2.93 13.46
N THR A 298 -11.86 2.64 12.22
CA THR A 298 -10.45 2.56 11.86
C THR A 298 -10.06 3.48 10.72
N PRO A 299 -9.33 4.57 11.00
CA PRO A 299 -8.76 5.44 9.98
C PRO A 299 -7.95 4.68 8.94
N GLN A 300 -7.86 5.26 7.75
CA GLN A 300 -7.19 4.74 6.56
C GLN A 300 -6.27 5.86 5.99
N CYS A 301 -5.11 5.59 5.37
CA CYS A 301 -4.15 6.60 4.81
C CYS A 301 -3.46 6.19 3.46
N GLU A 302 -4.14 6.28 2.31
CA GLU A 302 -3.83 5.54 1.04
C GLU A 302 -2.86 6.29 0.13
N GLY A 303 -2.42 5.63 -0.95
CA GLY A 303 -1.62 6.24 -2.01
C GLY A 303 -0.18 6.53 -1.59
N ASP A 304 0.34 7.72 -1.90
CA ASP A 304 1.73 8.11 -1.67
C ASP A 304 2.05 8.46 -0.21
N TRP A 305 1.55 7.64 0.71
CA TRP A 305 1.67 7.86 2.14
C TRP A 305 3.13 7.75 2.65
N GLY A 306 4.07 7.22 1.87
CA GLY A 306 5.51 7.31 2.15
C GLY A 306 6.05 8.76 2.11
N ARG A 307 5.28 9.69 1.56
CA ARG A 307 5.60 11.13 1.47
C ARG A 307 5.52 11.82 2.83
N LEU A 308 6.34 12.86 3.02
CA LEU A 308 6.25 13.80 4.15
C LEU A 308 4.89 14.51 4.19
N VAL A 309 4.34 14.75 5.39
CA VAL A 309 3.07 15.47 5.59
C VAL A 309 3.17 16.88 4.99
N PHE A 310 2.31 17.16 3.99
CA PHE A 310 2.30 18.32 3.08
C PHE A 310 3.62 18.60 2.33
N GLY A 311 4.66 17.78 2.53
CA GLY A 311 5.94 17.86 1.83
C GLY A 311 6.00 16.91 0.64
N ARG A 312 7.17 16.83 0.01
CA ARG A 312 7.42 15.99 -1.18
C ARG A 312 8.57 14.99 -1.02
N GLY A 313 9.33 15.12 0.07
CA GLY A 313 10.33 14.12 0.42
C GLY A 313 9.67 12.76 0.69
N ARG A 314 10.31 11.70 0.25
CA ARG A 314 10.04 10.31 0.63
C ARG A 314 11.35 9.82 1.26
N PRO A 315 11.57 10.06 2.56
CA PRO A 315 12.86 9.75 3.18
C PRO A 315 13.10 8.24 3.14
N ASP A 316 14.31 7.83 2.75
CA ASP A 316 14.73 6.43 2.78
C ASP A 316 14.46 5.83 4.16
N ARG A 317 13.84 4.64 4.17
CA ARG A 317 13.43 3.96 5.39
C ARG A 317 13.67 2.46 5.27
N GLU A 318 14.16 1.88 6.36
CA GLU A 318 14.27 0.44 6.55
C GLU A 318 12.90 -0.21 6.83
N LEU A 319 12.75 -1.47 6.46
CA LEU A 319 11.55 -2.26 6.70
C LEU A 319 11.46 -2.68 8.18
N TRP A 320 10.95 -1.77 9.00
CA TRP A 320 10.74 -1.95 10.43
C TRP A 320 9.40 -2.61 10.76
N LEU A 321 9.44 -3.63 11.62
CA LEU A 321 8.31 -4.03 12.44
C LEU A 321 8.19 -3.06 13.64
N THR A 322 7.09 -3.12 14.38
CA THR A 322 6.72 -2.12 15.38
C THR A 322 6.05 -2.75 16.59
N VAL A 323 6.40 -2.29 17.80
CA VAL A 323 5.66 -2.66 19.03
C VAL A 323 4.29 -1.98 18.99
N VAL A 324 3.24 -2.74 18.69
CA VAL A 324 1.85 -2.24 18.62
C VAL A 324 1.19 -2.19 20.00
N ASP A 325 1.51 -3.14 20.87
CA ASP A 325 0.88 -3.28 22.17
C ASP A 325 1.81 -3.89 23.24
N GLN A 326 1.43 -3.74 24.51
CA GLN A 326 2.09 -4.32 25.67
C GLN A 326 1.00 -4.85 26.61
N ARG A 327 0.82 -6.17 26.62
CA ARG A 327 -0.20 -6.88 27.40
C ARG A 327 0.36 -8.22 27.88
N ASP A 328 -0.13 -8.70 29.03
CA ASP A 328 0.22 -10.02 29.59
C ASP A 328 1.74 -10.23 29.83
N GLY A 329 2.48 -9.13 30.04
CA GLY A 329 3.94 -9.14 30.19
C GLY A 329 4.73 -9.27 28.88
N LEU A 330 4.06 -9.28 27.73
CA LEU A 330 4.65 -9.43 26.41
C LEU A 330 4.61 -8.12 25.60
N TYR A 331 5.64 -7.91 24.79
CA TYR A 331 5.70 -6.87 23.77
C TYR A 331 5.14 -7.44 22.47
N TRP A 332 3.97 -6.95 22.05
CA TRP A 332 3.30 -7.42 20.85
C TRP A 332 3.76 -6.64 19.62
N VAL A 333 4.18 -7.38 18.60
CA VAL A 333 4.82 -6.87 17.38
C VAL A 333 3.96 -7.21 16.16
N ASN A 334 3.83 -6.28 15.21
CA ASN A 334 3.06 -6.46 13.98
C ASN A 334 3.76 -7.32 12.90
N GLY A 335 4.26 -8.50 13.29
CA GLY A 335 4.72 -9.52 12.36
C GLY A 335 4.60 -10.91 12.97
N GLY A 336 4.10 -11.88 12.19
CA GLY A 336 3.85 -13.26 12.60
C GLY A 336 4.28 -14.30 11.56
N LEU A 337 3.64 -15.47 11.59
CA LEU A 337 3.94 -16.58 10.67
C LEU A 337 3.82 -16.20 9.19
N ALA A 338 2.80 -15.42 8.82
CA ALA A 338 2.61 -14.89 7.47
C ALA A 338 3.76 -13.97 7.00
N HIS A 339 4.55 -13.45 7.95
CA HIS A 339 5.76 -12.66 7.70
C HIS A 339 7.06 -13.50 7.75
N GLY A 340 6.96 -14.82 7.89
CA GLY A 340 8.10 -15.74 8.02
C GLY A 340 8.79 -15.73 9.39
N ILE A 341 8.15 -15.15 10.41
CA ILE A 341 8.64 -15.07 11.80
C ILE A 341 8.20 -16.34 12.53
N GLY A 342 9.10 -16.99 13.26
CA GLY A 342 8.81 -18.15 14.09
C GLY A 342 9.24 -17.99 15.55
N VAL A 343 8.88 -18.95 16.40
CA VAL A 343 9.25 -18.94 17.81
C VAL A 343 10.78 -18.94 17.98
N GLY A 344 11.29 -18.06 18.84
CA GLY A 344 12.72 -17.77 18.98
C GLY A 344 13.26 -16.75 17.97
N ALA A 345 12.41 -16.07 17.19
CA ALA A 345 12.82 -14.94 16.38
C ALA A 345 13.35 -13.81 17.26
N ARG A 346 14.44 -13.16 16.85
CA ARG A 346 15.09 -12.08 17.61
C ARG A 346 15.08 -10.78 16.85
N PHE A 347 14.90 -9.70 17.58
CA PHE A 347 14.78 -8.35 17.05
C PHE A 347 15.67 -7.38 17.81
N ASP A 348 16.40 -6.52 17.10
CA ASP A 348 16.97 -5.31 17.70
C ASP A 348 15.90 -4.23 17.78
N VAL A 349 15.75 -3.61 18.95
CA VAL A 349 14.70 -2.62 19.21
C VAL A 349 15.29 -1.21 19.21
N TYR A 350 14.62 -0.29 18.54
CA TYR A 350 15.04 1.09 18.35
C TYR A 350 13.91 2.07 18.72
N ARG A 351 14.28 3.34 18.93
CA ARG A 351 13.35 4.40 19.32
C ARG A 351 12.20 4.60 18.31
N PRO A 352 10.99 4.99 18.76
CA PRO A 352 9.93 5.45 17.86
C PRO A 352 10.44 6.58 16.94
N GLY A 353 9.90 6.62 15.72
CA GLY A 353 10.29 7.62 14.71
C GLY A 353 11.68 7.42 14.08
N ALA A 354 12.42 6.36 14.42
CA ALA A 354 13.61 5.97 13.66
C ALA A 354 13.21 5.55 12.23
N ARG A 355 13.98 5.99 11.22
CA ARG A 355 13.73 5.71 9.80
C ARG A 355 14.74 4.72 9.24
N THR A 356 16.01 4.86 9.63
CA THR A 356 17.14 4.02 9.22
C THR A 356 17.91 3.54 10.45
N VAL A 357 18.62 2.40 10.37
CA VAL A 357 19.47 1.91 11.47
C VAL A 357 20.51 2.98 11.87
N THR A 358 21.00 3.75 10.90
CA THR A 358 21.97 4.83 11.08
C THR A 358 21.44 6.00 11.91
N ASP A 359 20.19 6.45 11.69
CA ASP A 359 19.58 7.53 12.50
C ASP A 359 19.01 7.04 13.84
N ALA A 360 18.76 5.73 13.96
CA ALA A 360 18.23 5.12 15.16
C ALA A 360 19.24 5.15 16.32
N GLY A 361 20.53 5.00 16.01
CA GLY A 361 21.62 4.92 16.98
C GLY A 361 21.76 3.50 17.55
N ALA A 362 22.17 3.39 18.81
CA ALA A 362 22.27 2.10 19.48
C ALA A 362 20.87 1.51 19.80
N PRO A 363 20.68 0.18 19.70
CA PRO A 363 19.44 -0.46 20.13
C PRO A 363 19.11 -0.19 21.61
N LEU A 364 17.82 -0.02 21.91
CA LEU A 364 17.27 0.07 23.26
C LEU A 364 17.31 -1.26 24.02
N GLY A 365 17.40 -2.37 23.27
CA GLY A 365 17.46 -3.75 23.76
C GLY A 365 17.18 -4.74 22.65
N THR A 366 17.07 -6.02 23.03
CA THR A 366 16.71 -7.12 22.12
C THR A 366 15.41 -7.78 22.60
N LEU A 367 14.50 -8.07 21.67
CA LEU A 367 13.28 -8.84 21.93
C LEU A 367 13.39 -10.23 21.28
N GLU A 368 12.81 -11.24 21.92
CA GLU A 368 12.68 -12.61 21.39
C GLU A 368 11.21 -13.07 21.40
N ALA A 369 10.71 -13.52 20.24
CA ALA A 369 9.35 -14.02 20.07
C ALA A 369 9.15 -15.35 20.81
N VAL A 370 8.21 -15.38 21.74
CA VAL A 370 7.86 -16.58 22.53
C VAL A 370 6.49 -17.14 22.16
N VAL A 371 5.60 -16.30 21.63
CA VAL A 371 4.31 -16.65 21.03
C VAL A 371 4.28 -16.03 19.64
N VAL A 372 3.79 -16.76 18.64
CA VAL A 372 3.71 -16.28 17.26
C VAL A 372 2.37 -16.73 16.68
N ASP A 373 1.57 -15.76 16.26
CA ASP A 373 0.28 -15.95 15.63
C ASP A 373 0.43 -15.76 14.10
N ALA A 374 -0.68 -15.75 13.36
CA ALA A 374 -0.68 -15.53 11.91
C ALA A 374 0.06 -14.25 11.50
N VAL A 375 -0.23 -13.11 12.14
CA VAL A 375 0.21 -11.77 11.69
C VAL A 375 0.90 -10.95 12.78
N GLN A 376 0.96 -11.46 14.01
CA GLN A 376 1.62 -10.82 15.17
C GLN A 376 2.50 -11.83 15.92
N CYS A 377 3.40 -11.33 16.77
CA CYS A 377 4.09 -12.15 17.76
C CYS A 377 4.22 -11.44 19.12
N GLY A 378 4.11 -12.23 20.18
CA GLY A 378 4.35 -11.82 21.56
C GLY A 378 5.81 -12.07 21.93
N CYS A 379 6.54 -11.00 22.27
CA CYS A 379 7.97 -11.04 22.55
C CYS A 379 8.31 -10.77 24.02
N THR A 380 9.42 -11.35 24.49
CA THR A 380 10.05 -11.06 25.79
C THR A 380 11.41 -10.38 25.61
N VAL A 381 11.89 -9.67 26.63
CA VAL A 381 13.20 -8.99 26.60
C VAL A 381 14.32 -10.00 26.81
N VAL A 382 15.35 -9.93 25.95
CA VAL A 382 16.59 -10.70 26.10
C VAL A 382 17.66 -9.85 26.78
N GLY A 383 18.06 -10.25 27.99
CA GLY A 383 19.11 -9.57 28.75
C GLY A 383 18.62 -8.28 29.41
N HIS A 384 19.42 -7.22 29.33
CA HIS A 384 19.07 -5.90 29.86
C HIS A 384 18.58 -4.99 28.73
N SER A 385 17.42 -4.35 28.92
CA SER A 385 16.94 -3.28 28.03
C SER A 385 16.62 -2.02 28.83
N VAL A 386 16.64 -0.88 28.14
CA VAL A 386 15.89 0.32 28.56
C VAL A 386 14.39 0.00 28.44
N PRO A 387 13.47 0.68 29.18
CA PRO A 387 12.04 0.55 28.93
C PRO A 387 11.69 0.76 27.46
N ILE A 388 11.15 -0.28 26.82
CA ILE A 388 10.77 -0.24 25.41
C ILE A 388 9.38 0.41 25.31
N PRO A 389 9.22 1.54 24.61
CA PRO A 389 7.91 2.16 24.44
C PRO A 389 7.06 1.42 23.39
N ARG A 390 5.76 1.66 23.38
CA ARG A 390 4.92 1.42 22.18
C ARG A 390 5.48 2.23 21.00
N GLN A 391 5.21 1.79 19.77
CA GLN A 391 5.77 2.32 18.52
C GLN A 391 7.30 2.22 18.38
N ALA A 392 8.01 1.54 19.29
CA ALA A 392 9.42 1.20 19.09
C ALA A 392 9.58 0.38 17.80
N ARG A 393 10.65 0.65 17.04
CA ARG A 393 10.94 0.00 15.76
C ARG A 393 11.78 -1.25 15.97
N LEU A 394 11.51 -2.32 15.25
CA LEU A 394 12.20 -3.61 15.38
C LEU A 394 12.83 -4.02 14.06
N MET A 395 14.14 -4.31 14.06
CA MET A 395 14.82 -4.97 12.95
C MET A 395 14.95 -6.45 13.25
N LEU A 396 14.47 -7.31 12.35
CA LEU A 396 14.61 -8.76 12.45
C LEU A 396 16.10 -9.15 12.34
N ARG A 397 16.65 -9.74 13.40
CA ARG A 397 18.04 -10.23 13.48
C ARG A 397 18.16 -11.74 13.29
N ALA A 398 17.15 -12.48 13.71
CA ALA A 398 17.03 -13.92 13.48
C ALA A 398 15.55 -14.28 13.38
N THR A 399 15.20 -15.22 12.51
CA THR A 399 13.80 -15.53 12.17
C THR A 399 13.15 -16.58 13.08
N GLY A 400 13.91 -17.14 14.02
CA GLY A 400 13.44 -18.21 14.89
C GLY A 400 13.34 -19.57 14.19
N LYS A 401 12.72 -20.53 14.88
CA LYS A 401 12.41 -21.85 14.35
C LYS A 401 11.17 -21.75 13.46
N THR A 402 11.38 -21.76 12.15
CA THR A 402 10.35 -22.14 11.16
C THR A 402 10.87 -23.33 10.34
N GLU A 403 10.02 -24.01 9.57
CA GLU A 403 10.45 -25.05 8.64
C GLU A 403 11.27 -24.45 7.49
N ARG A 404 12.58 -24.28 7.72
CA ARG A 404 13.51 -23.69 6.74
C ARG A 404 14.38 -24.77 6.12
N LYS A 405 14.29 -24.94 4.80
CA LYS A 405 15.36 -25.55 4.02
C LYS A 405 16.45 -24.48 3.84
N ALA A 406 17.64 -24.72 4.37
CA ALA A 406 18.78 -23.83 4.14
C ALA A 406 19.15 -23.82 2.64
N LEU A 407 19.49 -22.64 2.11
CA LEU A 407 20.00 -22.50 0.75
C LEU A 407 21.36 -23.20 0.66
N ALA A 408 21.38 -24.36 0.02
CA ALA A 408 22.61 -25.09 -0.27
C ALA A 408 23.41 -24.33 -1.35
N LEU A 409 24.60 -23.85 -0.98
CA LEU A 409 25.45 -23.00 -1.81
C LEU A 409 26.82 -23.66 -2.02
N ALA A 410 27.08 -24.10 -3.25
CA ALA A 410 28.36 -24.70 -3.63
C ALA A 410 29.44 -23.64 -3.82
N ILE A 411 30.59 -23.79 -3.15
CA ILE A 411 31.72 -22.85 -3.29
C ILE A 411 33.00 -23.64 -3.62
N PRO A 412 33.54 -23.57 -4.85
CA PRO A 412 34.74 -24.32 -5.25
C PRO A 412 36.04 -23.90 -4.56
N HIS A 413 36.09 -22.68 -4.03
CA HIS A 413 37.33 -22.07 -3.56
C HIS A 413 37.32 -21.87 -2.05
N ALA A 414 38.12 -22.67 -1.32
CA ALA A 414 38.14 -22.70 0.15
C ALA A 414 38.24 -21.31 0.80
N MET A 415 39.19 -20.47 0.36
CA MET A 415 39.36 -19.10 0.88
C MET A 415 38.11 -18.22 0.73
N ILE A 416 37.31 -18.42 -0.32
CA ILE A 416 36.05 -17.68 -0.53
C ILE A 416 34.97 -18.26 0.39
N ALA A 417 34.91 -19.59 0.51
CA ALA A 417 33.99 -20.27 1.42
C ALA A 417 34.23 -19.88 2.88
N ASP A 418 35.48 -19.75 3.32
CA ASP A 418 35.84 -19.38 4.69
C ASP A 418 35.52 -17.92 4.99
N ALA A 419 35.92 -16.98 4.12
CA ALA A 419 35.60 -15.57 4.26
C ALA A 419 34.07 -15.31 4.20
N LEU A 420 33.34 -16.04 3.36
CA LEU A 420 31.88 -15.94 3.30
C LEU A 420 31.23 -16.59 4.52
N ARG A 421 31.75 -17.72 5.05
CA ARG A 421 31.24 -18.32 6.29
C ARG A 421 31.39 -17.39 7.48
N GLU A 422 32.55 -16.73 7.61
CA GLU A 422 32.78 -15.69 8.61
C GLU A 422 31.77 -14.54 8.44
N ARG A 423 31.57 -14.07 7.21
CA ARG A 423 30.65 -12.96 6.93
C ARG A 423 29.19 -13.30 7.20
N LEU A 424 28.74 -14.51 6.84
CA LEU A 424 27.37 -14.99 7.08
C LEU A 424 27.10 -15.26 8.56
N ALA A 425 28.11 -15.69 9.33
CA ALA A 425 28.01 -15.86 10.78
C ALA A 425 27.89 -14.53 11.55
N GLN A 426 28.26 -13.42 10.92
CA GLN A 426 28.07 -12.05 11.44
C GLN A 426 26.69 -11.46 11.09
N ASP A 427 25.81 -12.22 10.42
CA ASP A 427 24.57 -11.73 9.82
C ASP A 427 23.31 -12.55 10.17
N ASP A 428 22.14 -12.09 9.72
CA ASP A 428 20.85 -12.79 9.84
C ASP A 428 20.77 -14.11 9.01
N LEU A 429 21.80 -14.41 8.24
CA LEU A 429 21.93 -15.60 7.38
C LEU A 429 22.58 -16.82 8.05
N ALA A 430 23.04 -16.71 9.29
CA ALA A 430 23.62 -17.83 10.02
C ALA A 430 22.64 -19.01 10.14
N GLY A 431 22.92 -20.11 9.43
CA GLY A 431 22.04 -21.28 9.36
C GLY A 431 20.97 -21.24 8.25
N LEU A 432 20.80 -20.11 7.55
CA LEU A 432 19.92 -20.01 6.39
C LEU A 432 20.63 -20.32 5.06
N VAL A 433 21.96 -20.19 5.02
CA VAL A 433 22.79 -20.62 3.89
C VAL A 433 23.68 -21.78 4.36
N ALA A 434 23.56 -22.94 3.72
CA ALA A 434 24.38 -24.11 3.96
C ALA A 434 25.50 -24.17 2.91
N LEU A 435 26.73 -23.85 3.32
CA LEU A 435 27.89 -23.94 2.42
C LEU A 435 28.25 -25.41 2.16
N ALA A 436 28.20 -25.82 0.89
CA ALA A 436 28.35 -27.20 0.48
C ALA A 436 29.55 -27.40 -0.49
N PRO A 437 30.12 -28.62 -0.57
CA PRO A 437 31.13 -28.95 -1.58
C PRO A 437 30.55 -28.88 -3.00
N VAL A 438 31.40 -28.68 -4.01
CA VAL A 438 30.97 -28.60 -5.43
C VAL A 438 30.26 -29.85 -5.94
N ALA A 439 30.54 -31.01 -5.34
CA ALA A 439 29.94 -32.30 -5.69
C ALA A 439 28.59 -32.58 -4.98
N SER A 440 27.92 -31.55 -4.45
CA SER A 440 26.61 -31.66 -3.79
C SER A 440 25.46 -31.23 -4.71
N ASP A 441 24.24 -31.59 -4.35
CA ASP A 441 22.96 -31.14 -4.93
C ASP A 441 22.60 -29.69 -4.54
N ALA A 442 23.61 -28.81 -4.51
CA ALA A 442 23.45 -27.41 -4.13
C ALA A 442 22.49 -26.68 -5.08
N ALA A 443 21.61 -25.85 -4.52
CA ALA A 443 20.63 -25.10 -5.31
C ALA A 443 21.29 -23.97 -6.11
N LEU A 444 22.40 -23.42 -5.62
CA LEU A 444 23.20 -22.37 -6.29
C LEU A 444 24.70 -22.64 -6.11
N ARG A 445 25.53 -22.01 -6.95
CA ARG A 445 27.00 -22.05 -6.86
C ARG A 445 27.61 -20.65 -6.91
N ILE A 446 28.70 -20.41 -6.18
CA ILE A 446 29.55 -19.22 -6.35
C ILE A 446 30.71 -19.59 -7.27
N ALA A 447 30.73 -19.03 -8.47
CA ALA A 447 31.84 -19.18 -9.41
C ALA A 447 32.81 -17.99 -9.32
N LEU A 448 34.09 -18.23 -9.60
CA LEU A 448 35.09 -17.19 -9.83
C LEU A 448 35.35 -17.10 -11.34
N VAL A 449 34.88 -16.04 -11.98
CA VAL A 449 35.01 -15.80 -13.43
C VAL A 449 35.90 -14.59 -13.65
N GLY A 450 37.13 -14.85 -14.11
CA GLY A 450 38.16 -13.81 -14.23
C GLY A 450 38.53 -13.21 -12.86
N GLU A 451 38.19 -11.95 -12.64
CA GLU A 451 38.41 -11.23 -11.38
C GLU A 451 37.10 -10.88 -10.65
N ALA A 452 36.02 -11.61 -10.88
CA ALA A 452 34.73 -11.39 -10.24
C ALA A 452 34.11 -12.70 -9.73
N LEU A 453 33.35 -12.60 -8.64
CA LEU A 453 32.48 -13.70 -8.19
C LEU A 453 31.14 -13.59 -8.91
N GLU A 454 30.55 -14.73 -9.24
CA GLU A 454 29.22 -14.81 -9.85
C GLU A 454 28.36 -15.79 -9.05
N ILE A 455 27.12 -15.42 -8.74
CA ILE A 455 26.11 -16.39 -8.30
C ILE A 455 25.59 -17.07 -9.57
N GLN A 456 25.58 -18.39 -9.60
CA GLN A 456 25.14 -19.17 -10.76
C GLN A 456 24.17 -20.28 -10.33
N ARG A 457 23.28 -20.66 -11.24
CA ARG A 457 22.48 -21.90 -11.16
C ARG A 457 23.40 -23.14 -11.31
N PRO A 458 22.93 -24.36 -11.00
CA PRO A 458 23.76 -25.56 -11.09
C PRO A 458 24.29 -25.84 -12.51
N ASP A 459 23.49 -25.56 -13.54
CA ASP A 459 23.89 -25.61 -14.96
C ASP A 459 25.00 -24.61 -15.32
N GLY A 460 25.06 -23.46 -14.65
CA GLY A 460 26.04 -22.41 -14.84
C GLY A 460 25.50 -21.11 -15.42
N GLU A 461 24.20 -20.98 -15.59
CA GLU A 461 23.56 -19.70 -15.87
C GLU A 461 23.79 -18.71 -14.71
N ARG A 462 24.16 -17.47 -15.01
CA ARG A 462 24.43 -16.44 -14.00
C ARG A 462 23.14 -15.80 -13.49
N ILE A 463 23.07 -15.59 -12.18
CA ILE A 463 22.01 -14.82 -11.52
C ILE A 463 22.59 -13.47 -11.08
N GLY A 464 22.01 -12.39 -11.60
CA GLY A 464 22.40 -11.01 -11.25
C GLY A 464 23.79 -10.59 -11.72
N ASP A 465 24.32 -9.55 -11.08
CA ASP A 465 25.63 -8.98 -11.34
C ASP A 465 26.80 -9.85 -10.83
N ALA A 466 27.97 -9.66 -11.46
CA ALA A 466 29.23 -10.18 -10.96
C ALA A 466 29.87 -9.23 -9.93
N TYR A 467 30.43 -9.76 -8.85
CA TYR A 467 31.06 -9.02 -7.75
C TYR A 467 32.58 -8.87 -7.98
N PRO A 468 33.09 -7.70 -8.42
CA PRO A 468 34.49 -7.55 -8.82
C PRO A 468 35.44 -7.53 -7.61
N LEU A 469 36.38 -8.47 -7.59
CA LEU A 469 37.46 -8.56 -6.59
C LEU A 469 38.67 -7.66 -6.92
N ARG A 470 38.61 -6.88 -8.00
CA ARG A 470 39.73 -6.07 -8.54
C ARG A 470 40.42 -5.15 -7.53
N ALA A 471 39.69 -4.65 -6.53
CA ALA A 471 40.26 -3.83 -5.46
C ALA A 471 41.25 -4.60 -4.57
N LEU A 472 41.05 -5.91 -4.38
CA LEU A 472 41.89 -6.78 -3.56
C LEU A 472 43.21 -7.10 -4.26
N ASN A 473 43.14 -7.50 -5.54
CA ASN A 473 44.31 -7.79 -6.37
C ASN A 473 45.26 -6.59 -6.46
N ARG A 474 44.74 -5.37 -6.58
CA ARG A 474 45.55 -4.13 -6.60
C ARG A 474 46.21 -3.81 -5.26
N MET A 475 45.59 -4.15 -4.13
CA MET A 475 46.11 -3.88 -2.79
C MET A 475 47.02 -4.98 -2.22
N ARG A 476 47.17 -6.13 -2.91
CA ARG A 476 47.94 -7.30 -2.43
C ARG A 476 47.57 -7.75 -0.99
N ARG A 477 46.29 -7.62 -0.62
CA ARG A 477 45.79 -8.02 0.71
C ARG A 477 44.91 -9.27 0.63
N PRO A 478 44.82 -10.09 1.70
CA PRO A 478 43.89 -11.22 1.74
C PRO A 478 42.42 -10.74 1.66
N LEU A 479 41.56 -11.62 1.14
CA LEU A 479 40.10 -11.47 1.16
C LEU A 479 39.60 -11.48 2.61
N ARG A 480 38.77 -10.51 3.00
CA ARG A 480 38.15 -10.41 4.34
C ARG A 480 36.63 -10.50 4.23
N ALA A 481 35.96 -10.89 5.32
CA ALA A 481 34.51 -10.97 5.41
C ALA A 481 33.78 -9.72 4.85
N ALA A 482 34.18 -8.51 5.26
CA ALA A 482 33.59 -7.25 4.79
C ALA A 482 33.80 -6.97 3.29
N ASP A 483 34.81 -7.56 2.65
CA ASP A 483 35.00 -7.40 1.20
C ASP A 483 33.92 -8.18 0.39
N LEU A 484 33.09 -8.99 1.08
CA LEU A 484 31.96 -9.74 0.53
C LEU A 484 30.58 -9.15 0.90
N ASP A 485 30.51 -7.96 1.50
CA ASP A 485 29.25 -7.30 1.90
C ASP A 485 28.17 -7.26 0.79
N PRO A 486 28.49 -6.90 -0.49
CA PRO A 486 27.51 -6.92 -1.57
C PRO A 486 26.96 -8.32 -1.87
N LEU A 487 27.83 -9.35 -1.88
CA LEU A 487 27.46 -10.73 -2.15
C LEU A 487 26.58 -11.30 -1.02
N ALA A 488 26.92 -11.02 0.24
CA ALA A 488 26.10 -11.38 1.38
C ALA A 488 24.72 -10.69 1.34
N GLY A 489 24.66 -9.43 0.89
CA GLY A 489 23.42 -8.69 0.69
C GLY A 489 22.48 -9.34 -0.34
N ASP A 490 22.99 -9.72 -1.51
CA ASP A 490 22.16 -10.37 -2.54
C ASP A 490 21.84 -11.84 -2.19
N LEU A 491 22.74 -12.58 -1.53
CA LEU A 491 22.41 -13.89 -0.96
C LEU A 491 21.26 -13.78 0.06
N ARG A 492 21.20 -12.68 0.83
CA ARG A 492 20.09 -12.42 1.74
C ARG A 492 18.76 -12.25 1.01
N ARG A 493 18.80 -11.54 -0.12
CA ARG A 493 17.62 -11.34 -0.98
C ARG A 493 17.10 -12.66 -1.53
N ILE A 494 17.98 -13.51 -2.05
CA ILE A 494 17.63 -14.85 -2.52
C ILE A 494 17.01 -15.68 -1.39
N VAL A 495 17.65 -15.74 -0.22
CA VAL A 495 17.15 -16.50 0.94
C VAL A 495 15.78 -16.00 1.41
N ARG A 496 15.56 -14.68 1.45
CA ARG A 496 14.26 -14.09 1.84
C ARG A 496 13.17 -14.43 0.82
N ALA A 497 13.45 -14.28 -0.47
CA ALA A 497 12.52 -14.65 -1.54
C ALA A 497 12.20 -16.16 -1.54
N GLN A 498 13.19 -17.03 -1.37
CA GLN A 498 12.98 -18.48 -1.21
C GLN A 498 12.22 -18.83 0.08
N HIS A 499 12.27 -18.00 1.11
CA HIS A 499 11.49 -18.25 2.33
C HIS A 499 9.99 -18.00 2.12
N LEU A 500 9.60 -17.14 1.18
CA LEU A 500 8.20 -17.03 0.74
C LEU A 500 7.73 -18.34 0.09
N ASP A 501 8.61 -18.97 -0.69
CA ASP A 501 8.44 -20.34 -1.20
C ASP A 501 8.54 -21.43 -0.09
N LEU A 502 8.59 -21.05 1.19
CA LEU A 502 8.47 -21.93 2.36
C LEU A 502 7.33 -21.53 3.32
N LEU A 503 6.60 -20.44 3.06
CA LEU A 503 5.40 -20.11 3.85
C LEU A 503 4.31 -21.17 3.63
N GLN A 504 3.92 -21.85 4.71
CA GLN A 504 2.84 -22.84 4.74
C GLN A 504 1.91 -22.59 5.91
N ASN A 505 0.61 -22.78 5.70
CA ASN A 505 -0.28 -22.99 6.83
C ASN A 505 -0.14 -24.44 7.31
N VAL A 506 0.33 -24.61 8.53
CA VAL A 506 0.53 -25.93 9.15
C VAL A 506 -0.73 -26.39 9.90
N GLY A 507 -1.74 -25.53 10.11
CA GLY A 507 -2.85 -25.78 11.03
C GLY A 507 -4.28 -25.84 10.48
N SER A 508 -4.62 -25.28 9.31
CA SER A 508 -6.04 -25.19 8.92
C SER A 508 -6.57 -26.33 8.03
N ASP A 509 -7.70 -26.90 8.42
CA ASP A 509 -8.60 -27.67 7.54
C ASP A 509 -9.18 -26.81 6.38
N GLN A 510 -9.06 -25.47 6.47
CA GLN A 510 -9.44 -24.49 5.45
C GLN A 510 -8.55 -24.49 4.18
N ALA A 511 -7.82 -25.56 3.87
CA ALA A 511 -6.84 -25.58 2.76
C ALA A 511 -7.41 -25.19 1.38
N ASP A 512 -8.72 -25.38 1.16
CA ASP A 512 -9.42 -25.02 -0.08
C ASP A 512 -10.32 -23.76 0.09
N ALA A 513 -10.25 -23.04 1.21
CA ALA A 513 -11.13 -21.91 1.55
C ALA A 513 -10.76 -20.58 0.86
N ILE A 514 -9.60 -20.49 0.22
CA ILE A 514 -9.31 -19.46 -0.78
C ILE A 514 -8.81 -20.17 -2.04
N VAL A 515 -9.15 -19.65 -3.21
CA VAL A 515 -8.78 -20.24 -4.51
C VAL A 515 -8.12 -19.19 -5.39
N LEU A 516 -6.94 -19.51 -5.91
CA LEU A 516 -6.21 -18.73 -6.91
C LEU A 516 -6.31 -19.44 -8.28
N THR A 517 -6.78 -18.75 -9.30
CA THR A 517 -6.88 -19.27 -10.67
C THR A 517 -6.32 -18.26 -11.67
N LEU A 518 -5.53 -18.73 -12.63
CA LEU A 518 -5.03 -17.96 -13.76
C LEU A 518 -5.88 -18.27 -14.99
N ARG A 519 -6.40 -17.25 -15.66
CA ARG A 519 -7.27 -17.36 -16.83
C ARG A 519 -6.75 -16.58 -18.02
N ALA A 520 -7.14 -17.01 -19.21
CA ALA A 520 -6.99 -16.20 -20.41
C ALA A 520 -7.80 -14.90 -20.30
N LEU A 521 -7.26 -13.81 -20.82
CA LEU A 521 -8.06 -12.63 -21.12
C LEU A 521 -8.63 -12.79 -22.53
N GLU A 522 -9.95 -12.88 -22.62
CA GLU A 522 -10.68 -13.00 -23.88
C GLU A 522 -11.53 -11.74 -24.10
N MET A 523 -11.90 -11.46 -25.35
CA MET A 523 -12.78 -10.34 -25.71
C MET A 523 -14.08 -10.93 -26.24
N ASP A 524 -15.21 -10.53 -25.66
CA ASP A 524 -16.53 -10.90 -26.17
C ASP A 524 -16.70 -10.31 -27.59
N PRO A 525 -16.90 -11.15 -28.63
CA PRO A 525 -16.97 -10.70 -30.01
C PRO A 525 -18.25 -9.90 -30.33
N THR A 526 -19.24 -9.92 -29.44
CA THR A 526 -20.53 -9.23 -29.57
C THR A 526 -20.52 -7.89 -28.85
N THR A 527 -20.01 -7.84 -27.61
CA THR A 527 -20.06 -6.64 -26.76
C THR A 527 -18.75 -5.84 -26.78
N GLY A 528 -17.65 -6.42 -27.21
CA GLY A 528 -16.32 -5.81 -27.14
C GLY A 528 -15.78 -5.67 -25.71
N GLN A 529 -16.42 -6.30 -24.71
CA GLN A 529 -15.97 -6.30 -23.33
C GLN A 529 -14.93 -7.39 -23.08
N ALA A 530 -14.01 -7.16 -22.13
CA ALA A 530 -13.09 -8.20 -21.68
C ALA A 530 -13.81 -9.19 -20.77
N VAL A 531 -13.56 -10.48 -20.98
CA VAL A 531 -14.13 -11.58 -20.20
C VAL A 531 -13.03 -12.52 -19.71
N ALA A 532 -13.23 -13.09 -18.51
CA ALA A 532 -12.31 -14.04 -17.92
C ALA A 532 -12.52 -15.42 -18.56
N GLY A 533 -11.60 -15.80 -19.45
CA GLY A 533 -11.71 -16.94 -20.33
C GLY A 533 -11.33 -18.28 -19.72
N ALA A 534 -10.79 -19.16 -20.58
CA ALA A 534 -10.34 -20.49 -20.20
C ALA A 534 -9.31 -20.47 -19.04
N VAL A 535 -9.38 -21.47 -18.15
CA VAL A 535 -8.42 -21.64 -17.06
C VAL A 535 -7.07 -22.11 -17.64
N ILE A 536 -6.03 -21.33 -17.40
CA ILE A 536 -4.64 -21.60 -17.78
C ILE A 536 -3.92 -22.37 -16.66
N GLY A 537 -4.17 -22.01 -15.40
CA GLY A 537 -3.54 -22.63 -14.24
C GLY A 537 -4.34 -22.42 -12.95
N LYS A 538 -4.05 -23.21 -11.93
CA LYS A 538 -4.62 -23.09 -10.58
C LYS A 538 -3.50 -23.08 -9.55
N GLY A 539 -3.65 -22.24 -8.53
CA GLY A 539 -2.79 -22.26 -7.36
C GLY A 539 -3.09 -23.45 -6.47
N TYR A 540 -2.09 -23.90 -5.72
CA TYR A 540 -2.20 -25.03 -4.80
C TYR A 540 -1.75 -24.62 -3.39
N PRO A 541 -2.34 -25.20 -2.32
CA PRO A 541 -1.83 -25.05 -0.97
C PRO A 541 -0.39 -25.54 -0.91
N SER A 542 0.49 -24.78 -0.26
CA SER A 542 1.92 -25.11 -0.19
C SER A 542 2.21 -26.47 0.49
N THR A 543 1.30 -26.96 1.33
CA THR A 543 1.31 -28.31 1.92
C THR A 543 1.12 -29.45 0.91
N ARG A 544 0.53 -29.21 -0.28
CA ARG A 544 0.28 -30.21 -1.33
C ARG A 544 1.40 -30.31 -2.38
N SER A 545 2.55 -29.65 -2.17
CA SER A 545 3.64 -29.49 -3.16
C SER A 545 4.31 -30.78 -3.69
N ALA A 546 3.95 -31.96 -3.18
CA ALA A 546 4.54 -33.24 -3.60
C ALA A 546 3.86 -33.90 -4.83
N VAL A 547 2.69 -33.41 -5.29
CA VAL A 547 1.94 -34.03 -6.41
C VAL A 547 1.98 -33.15 -7.67
N ASN A 548 3.16 -33.16 -8.29
CA ASN A 548 3.52 -32.72 -9.65
C ASN A 548 2.39 -32.14 -10.55
N PRO A 549 2.15 -30.82 -10.53
CA PRO A 549 1.42 -30.12 -11.58
C PRO A 549 2.38 -29.63 -12.68
N THR A 550 2.08 -29.91 -13.94
CA THR A 550 2.73 -29.22 -15.07
C THR A 550 2.44 -27.73 -14.97
N TRP A 551 3.47 -26.91 -14.72
CA TRP A 551 3.28 -25.45 -14.58
C TRP A 551 2.77 -24.84 -15.88
N PRO A 552 1.80 -23.90 -15.82
CA PRO A 552 1.37 -23.16 -17.00
C PRO A 552 2.55 -22.41 -17.62
N THR A 553 2.54 -22.36 -18.96
CA THR A 553 3.51 -21.60 -19.75
C THR A 553 2.77 -20.45 -20.44
N LEU A 554 3.23 -19.22 -20.22
CA LEU A 554 2.76 -18.01 -20.91
C LEU A 554 3.86 -17.49 -21.83
N ARG A 555 3.47 -17.01 -23.01
CA ARG A 555 4.36 -16.19 -23.85
C ARG A 555 4.50 -14.81 -23.22
N GLU A 556 5.71 -14.25 -23.27
CA GLU A 556 5.99 -12.89 -22.81
C GLU A 556 4.96 -11.88 -23.37
N GLY A 557 4.56 -10.94 -22.53
CA GLY A 557 3.61 -9.88 -22.89
C GLY A 557 2.16 -10.33 -23.09
N THR A 558 1.83 -11.63 -23.00
CA THR A 558 0.45 -12.12 -23.13
C THR A 558 -0.42 -11.60 -21.99
N PRO A 559 -1.60 -11.00 -22.26
CA PRO A 559 -2.51 -10.56 -21.20
C PRO A 559 -3.24 -11.74 -20.57
N PHE A 560 -3.44 -11.68 -19.25
CA PHE A 560 -4.17 -12.69 -18.48
C PHE A 560 -5.00 -12.06 -17.37
N VAL A 561 -5.87 -12.87 -16.77
CA VAL A 561 -6.69 -12.51 -15.60
C VAL A 561 -6.29 -13.39 -14.43
N ILE A 562 -6.11 -12.79 -13.25
CA ILE A 562 -6.00 -13.52 -11.99
C ILE A 562 -7.36 -13.48 -11.29
N GLU A 563 -7.90 -14.66 -11.00
CA GLU A 563 -9.13 -14.87 -10.26
C GLU A 563 -8.80 -15.34 -8.85
N ILE A 564 -9.24 -14.58 -7.85
CA ILE A 564 -9.12 -14.93 -6.42
C ILE A 564 -10.53 -15.07 -5.87
N SER A 565 -10.89 -16.24 -5.32
CA SER A 565 -12.22 -16.50 -4.77
C SER A 565 -12.13 -16.88 -3.30
N ASN A 566 -12.93 -16.24 -2.44
CA ASN A 566 -13.07 -16.62 -1.04
C ASN A 566 -14.21 -17.65 -0.89
N GLN A 567 -13.86 -18.85 -0.44
CA GLN A 567 -14.76 -19.97 -0.16
C GLN A 567 -14.89 -20.26 1.34
N ALA A 568 -14.23 -19.47 2.20
CA ALA A 568 -14.42 -19.49 3.65
C ALA A 568 -15.80 -18.95 4.03
N GLU A 569 -16.26 -19.31 5.23
CA GLU A 569 -17.48 -18.74 5.83
C GLU A 569 -17.25 -17.32 6.37
N GLU A 570 -15.99 -16.87 6.46
CA GLU A 570 -15.57 -15.57 7.00
C GLU A 570 -14.88 -14.67 5.95
N PRO A 571 -14.95 -13.33 6.08
CA PRO A 571 -14.21 -12.42 5.23
C PRO A 571 -12.69 -12.53 5.40
N LEU A 572 -11.95 -12.50 4.30
CA LEU A 572 -10.48 -12.60 4.31
C LEU A 572 -9.82 -11.35 3.73
N TYR A 573 -8.76 -10.86 4.38
CA TYR A 573 -7.79 -9.98 3.76
C TYR A 573 -6.88 -10.81 2.85
N VAL A 574 -6.69 -10.37 1.62
CA VAL A 574 -5.92 -11.12 0.62
C VAL A 574 -4.76 -10.28 0.10
N GLY A 575 -3.54 -10.78 0.22
CA GLY A 575 -2.33 -10.20 -0.36
C GLY A 575 -1.82 -11.08 -1.47
N LEU A 576 -1.72 -10.54 -2.70
CA LEU A 576 -1.12 -11.25 -3.82
C LEU A 576 0.29 -10.71 -4.05
N LEU A 577 1.30 -11.55 -3.83
CA LEU A 577 2.70 -11.23 -4.08
C LEU A 577 3.20 -11.92 -5.34
N LEU A 578 4.08 -11.26 -6.08
CA LEU A 578 4.82 -11.80 -7.23
C LEU A 578 6.29 -11.90 -6.86
N ARG A 579 6.86 -13.11 -6.92
CA ARG A 579 8.31 -13.33 -6.94
C ARG A 579 8.77 -13.43 -8.40
N SER A 580 9.62 -12.52 -8.84
CA SER A 580 10.29 -12.61 -10.16
C SER A 580 11.43 -13.64 -10.13
N GLY A 581 11.91 -14.05 -11.31
CA GLY A 581 13.16 -14.81 -11.46
C GLY A 581 14.41 -13.96 -11.20
N ALA A 582 14.28 -12.63 -11.22
CA ALA A 582 15.28 -11.66 -10.72
C ALA A 582 15.30 -11.51 -9.18
N TRP A 583 14.47 -12.28 -8.46
CA TRP A 583 14.34 -12.31 -6.99
C TRP A 583 13.81 -11.02 -6.35
N SER A 584 13.13 -10.16 -7.12
CA SER A 584 12.21 -9.19 -6.52
C SER A 584 11.00 -9.89 -5.89
N VAL A 585 10.39 -9.20 -4.94
CA VAL A 585 9.10 -9.54 -4.34
C VAL A 585 8.25 -8.29 -4.37
N GLU A 586 7.23 -8.30 -5.22
CA GLU A 586 6.33 -7.19 -5.46
C GLU A 586 4.91 -7.56 -5.02
N GLN A 587 4.09 -6.55 -4.72
CA GLN A 587 2.70 -6.76 -4.35
C GLN A 587 1.80 -6.34 -5.51
N ILE A 588 1.02 -7.29 -6.00
CA ILE A 588 0.08 -7.12 -7.12
C ILE A 588 -1.32 -6.73 -6.60
N TYR A 589 -1.69 -7.18 -5.40
CA TYR A 589 -2.94 -6.78 -4.75
C TYR A 589 -2.81 -6.74 -3.21
N PRO A 590 -3.45 -5.78 -2.52
CA PRO A 590 -4.10 -4.58 -3.07
C PRO A 590 -3.13 -3.68 -3.85
N GLU A 591 -3.61 -3.07 -4.94
CA GLU A 591 -2.79 -2.24 -5.83
C GLU A 591 -2.49 -0.88 -5.19
N MET A 592 -3.52 -0.23 -4.62
CA MET A 592 -3.32 1.01 -3.90
C MET A 592 -2.61 0.73 -2.60
N GLN A 593 -1.55 1.50 -2.33
CA GLN A 593 -0.75 1.46 -1.11
C GLN A 593 -1.62 1.21 0.13
N GLY A 594 -1.62 -0.09 0.49
CA GLY A 594 -2.36 -0.88 1.47
C GLY A 594 -3.77 -0.40 1.78
N ALA A 595 -4.56 -0.14 0.75
CA ALA A 595 -5.98 -0.43 0.84
C ALA A 595 -6.16 -1.77 1.58
N GLN A 596 -7.06 -1.82 2.56
CA GLN A 596 -7.26 -2.99 3.42
C GLN A 596 -8.71 -3.44 3.30
N GLU A 597 -9.01 -3.86 2.08
CA GLU A 597 -10.27 -4.45 1.63
C GLU A 597 -10.35 -5.92 2.08
N GLN A 598 -11.57 -6.39 2.39
CA GLN A 598 -11.83 -7.82 2.60
C GLN A 598 -12.52 -8.42 1.38
N LEU A 599 -12.06 -9.59 0.95
CA LEU A 599 -12.84 -10.44 0.06
C LEU A 599 -13.88 -11.19 0.89
N LEU A 600 -15.16 -10.83 0.72
CA LEU A 600 -16.28 -11.43 1.46
C LEU A 600 -16.51 -12.91 1.08
N PRO A 601 -17.13 -13.73 1.96
CA PRO A 601 -17.53 -15.10 1.66
C PRO A 601 -18.30 -15.24 0.34
N GLY A 602 -17.91 -16.22 -0.48
CA GLY A 602 -18.51 -16.50 -1.79
C GLY A 602 -18.27 -15.44 -2.87
N ARG A 603 -17.44 -14.42 -2.61
CA ARG A 603 -17.07 -13.40 -3.60
C ARG A 603 -15.75 -13.75 -4.31
N THR A 604 -15.62 -13.17 -5.50
CA THR A 604 -14.48 -13.37 -6.40
C THR A 604 -13.97 -12.02 -6.88
N LEU A 605 -12.66 -11.83 -6.77
CA LEU A 605 -11.88 -10.71 -7.26
C LEU A 605 -11.22 -11.10 -8.59
N LEU A 606 -11.31 -10.24 -9.60
CA LEU A 606 -10.74 -10.45 -10.93
C LEU A 606 -9.74 -9.33 -11.24
N LEU A 607 -8.44 -9.65 -11.23
CA LEU A 607 -7.36 -8.72 -11.51
C LEU A 607 -6.93 -8.81 -12.98
N GLY A 608 -6.71 -7.66 -13.62
CA GLY A 608 -6.30 -7.58 -15.03
C GLY A 608 -7.44 -7.71 -16.04
N LEU A 609 -8.70 -7.87 -15.60
CA LEU A 609 -9.87 -7.97 -16.48
C LEU A 609 -10.23 -6.59 -17.07
N ALA A 610 -9.60 -6.21 -18.17
CA ALA A 610 -9.86 -4.95 -18.86
C ALA A 610 -9.69 -5.06 -20.38
N ALA A 611 -10.53 -4.34 -21.13
CA ALA A 611 -10.37 -4.20 -22.59
C ALA A 611 -9.16 -3.32 -22.98
N GLN A 612 -8.78 -2.41 -22.08
CA GLN A 612 -7.71 -1.43 -22.21
C GLN A 612 -6.34 -2.08 -21.95
N PRO A 613 -5.40 -2.12 -22.93
CA PRO A 613 -4.13 -2.83 -22.78
C PRO A 613 -3.28 -2.41 -21.57
N GLU A 614 -3.35 -1.15 -21.17
CA GLU A 614 -2.64 -0.58 -20.03
C GLU A 614 -3.23 -0.97 -18.66
N ARG A 615 -4.39 -1.63 -18.65
CA ARG A 615 -5.05 -2.20 -17.45
C ARG A 615 -4.99 -3.72 -17.40
N GLN A 616 -4.33 -4.37 -18.36
CA GLN A 616 -4.22 -5.82 -18.44
C GLN A 616 -2.95 -6.28 -17.72
N LEU A 617 -3.05 -7.33 -16.91
CA LEU A 617 -1.87 -7.96 -16.33
C LEU A 617 -1.08 -8.67 -17.43
N ARG A 618 0.22 -8.40 -17.49
CA ARG A 618 1.19 -8.96 -18.44
C ARG A 618 2.48 -9.26 -17.69
N LEU A 619 3.22 -10.28 -18.13
CA LEU A 619 4.55 -10.61 -17.61
C LEU A 619 5.59 -10.30 -18.68
N ALA A 620 6.68 -9.66 -18.29
CA ALA A 620 7.89 -9.44 -19.10
C ALA A 620 9.00 -10.38 -18.62
N LEU A 621 10.01 -10.63 -19.46
CA LEU A 621 11.21 -11.37 -19.10
C LEU A 621 12.30 -10.41 -18.59
N ALA A 622 13.06 -10.84 -17.58
CA ALA A 622 14.18 -10.07 -17.05
C ALA A 622 15.39 -10.12 -17.99
N GLY A 623 15.66 -9.02 -18.69
CA GLY A 623 16.84 -8.86 -19.55
C GLY A 623 16.81 -9.75 -20.80
N ASP A 624 17.92 -10.42 -21.10
CA ASP A 624 18.06 -11.29 -22.28
C ASP A 624 17.57 -12.74 -22.05
N ALA A 625 16.77 -12.98 -21.02
CA ALA A 625 16.29 -14.33 -20.68
C ALA A 625 15.37 -14.91 -21.77
N HIS A 626 15.57 -16.18 -22.13
CA HIS A 626 14.67 -16.90 -23.04
C HIS A 626 13.50 -17.59 -22.33
N MET A 627 13.62 -17.83 -21.03
CA MET A 627 12.60 -18.43 -20.17
C MET A 627 12.84 -18.04 -18.71
N GLU A 628 11.77 -17.71 -17.99
CA GLU A 628 11.82 -17.31 -16.58
C GLU A 628 10.70 -17.99 -15.79
N GLU A 629 10.96 -18.30 -14.52
CA GLU A 629 9.96 -18.82 -13.59
C GLU A 629 9.57 -17.75 -12.58
N VAL A 630 8.33 -17.29 -12.66
CA VAL A 630 7.73 -16.38 -11.69
C VAL A 630 6.78 -17.17 -10.77
N THR A 631 6.61 -16.72 -9.53
CA THR A 631 5.70 -17.34 -8.57
C THR A 631 4.74 -16.32 -8.00
N PHE A 632 3.45 -16.57 -8.18
CA PHE A 632 2.40 -15.88 -7.45
C PHE A 632 2.19 -16.58 -6.10
N LEU A 633 2.34 -15.82 -5.02
CA LEU A 633 2.03 -16.24 -3.65
C LEU A 633 0.81 -15.43 -3.18
N LEU A 634 -0.32 -16.12 -3.00
CA LEU A 634 -1.52 -15.53 -2.43
C LEU A 634 -1.58 -15.87 -0.94
N ILE A 635 -1.63 -14.84 -0.09
CA ILE A 635 -1.76 -14.96 1.36
C ILE A 635 -3.15 -14.47 1.77
N GLY A 636 -3.97 -15.34 2.34
CA GLY A 636 -5.25 -15.00 2.97
C GLY A 636 -5.11 -14.93 4.50
N THR A 637 -5.64 -13.89 5.13
CA THR A 637 -5.57 -13.65 6.59
C THR A 637 -6.90 -13.13 7.11
N VAL A 638 -7.35 -13.59 8.29
CA VAL A 638 -8.56 -13.07 8.96
C VAL A 638 -8.36 -11.66 9.56
N GLU A 639 -7.10 -11.30 9.86
CA GLU A 639 -6.70 -9.95 10.28
C GLU A 639 -6.04 -9.17 9.13
N ALA A 640 -6.11 -7.83 9.20
CA ALA A 640 -5.58 -6.97 8.15
C ALA A 640 -4.05 -6.86 8.24
N THR A 641 -3.38 -7.26 7.16
CA THR A 641 -1.92 -7.46 7.15
C THR A 641 -1.21 -6.41 6.30
N ASP A 642 -0.14 -5.81 6.83
CA ASP A 642 0.86 -5.07 6.04
C ASP A 642 1.91 -6.07 5.54
N PHE A 643 1.89 -6.38 4.24
CA PHE A 643 2.87 -7.27 3.59
C PHE A 643 4.14 -6.52 3.15
N THR A 644 4.24 -5.20 3.33
CA THR A 644 5.43 -4.41 2.99
C THR A 644 6.75 -4.94 3.56
N PRO A 645 6.82 -5.53 4.78
CA PRO A 645 8.04 -6.15 5.28
C PRO A 645 8.57 -7.35 4.46
N LEU A 646 7.76 -7.91 3.55
CA LEU A 646 8.15 -8.99 2.64
C LEU A 646 8.62 -8.50 1.27
N LEU A 647 8.37 -7.23 0.95
CA LEU A 647 8.65 -6.67 -0.36
C LEU A 647 10.13 -6.38 -0.53
N GLN A 648 10.62 -6.60 -1.75
CA GLN A 648 12.04 -6.65 -2.03
C GLN A 648 12.33 -6.24 -3.46
N GLN A 649 13.23 -5.29 -3.65
CA GLN A 649 13.77 -4.95 -4.98
C GLN A 649 14.67 -6.06 -5.52
N GLU A 650 14.85 -6.08 -6.84
CA GLU A 650 15.75 -6.99 -7.54
C GLU A 650 17.19 -7.03 -6.97
N MET A 651 17.91 -8.10 -7.30
CA MET A 651 19.35 -8.15 -7.11
C MET A 651 20.06 -7.00 -7.85
N ARG A 652 21.28 -6.64 -7.41
CA ARG A 652 22.00 -5.49 -7.99
C ARG A 652 22.19 -5.65 -9.51
N ALA A 653 21.90 -4.58 -10.24
CA ALA A 653 22.30 -4.34 -11.61
C ALA A 653 23.24 -3.12 -11.69
N THR A 654 24.22 -3.15 -12.60
CA THR A 654 25.30 -2.14 -12.58
C THR A 654 24.82 -0.70 -12.75
N ALA A 655 25.51 0.22 -12.04
CA ALA A 655 25.36 1.68 -12.18
C ALA A 655 25.66 2.25 -13.59
N LYS A 656 25.88 1.40 -14.60
CA LYS A 656 25.94 1.81 -16.01
C LYS A 656 24.56 1.99 -16.64
N ASN A 657 23.51 1.33 -16.15
CA ASN A 657 22.14 1.58 -16.63
C ASN A 657 21.55 2.89 -16.09
N GLN A 658 22.04 3.38 -14.94
CA GLN A 658 21.62 4.67 -14.36
C GLN A 658 21.89 5.89 -15.26
N ALA A 659 22.77 5.78 -16.27
CA ALA A 659 23.07 6.86 -17.21
C ALA A 659 22.26 6.82 -18.52
N GLN A 660 21.50 5.75 -18.79
CA GLN A 660 20.57 5.65 -19.92
C GLN A 660 19.10 5.52 -19.50
N GLN A 661 18.82 5.23 -18.22
CA GLN A 661 17.49 5.36 -17.60
C GLN A 661 17.21 6.78 -17.05
N ALA A 662 18.09 7.76 -17.33
CA ALA A 662 17.96 9.14 -16.88
C ALA A 662 16.82 9.95 -17.58
N VAL A 663 16.09 9.32 -18.51
CA VAL A 663 14.79 9.79 -19.01
C VAL A 663 13.88 8.57 -19.14
N GLY A 664 12.91 8.42 -18.24
CA GLY A 664 11.80 7.46 -18.41
C GLY A 664 11.66 6.31 -17.42
N HIS A 665 12.43 6.21 -16.33
CA HIS A 665 12.10 5.33 -15.18
C HIS A 665 12.58 5.94 -13.85
N GLN A 666 11.66 6.50 -13.05
CA GLN A 666 11.92 6.85 -11.65
C GLN A 666 10.68 6.65 -10.76
N ASN A 667 10.87 5.84 -9.72
CA ASN A 667 10.08 5.66 -8.49
C ASN A 667 8.73 4.91 -8.58
N GLU A 668 8.78 3.62 -8.24
CA GLU A 668 7.63 2.71 -8.07
C GLU A 668 7.50 2.20 -6.61
N GLN A 669 6.31 2.40 -6.00
CA GLN A 669 5.70 1.65 -4.84
C GLN A 669 6.47 1.67 -3.46
N PRO A 670 6.11 0.99 -2.31
CA PRO A 670 4.89 0.26 -1.81
C PRO A 670 4.47 0.52 -0.28
N LEU A 671 3.59 -0.29 0.39
CA LEU A 671 2.13 -0.15 0.70
C LEU A 671 1.79 0.08 2.23
N ARG A 672 0.51 0.38 2.64
CA ARG A 672 -0.10 0.90 3.94
C ARG A 672 -0.01 0.07 5.27
N ARG A 673 -0.35 0.73 6.41
CA ARG A 673 -0.48 0.26 7.83
C ARG A 673 -1.90 -0.31 8.16
N SER A 674 -2.02 -1.13 9.21
CA SER A 674 -3.27 -1.76 9.72
C SER A 674 -3.62 -1.62 11.23
N PHE A 675 -4.94 -1.62 11.45
CA PHE A 675 -5.88 -2.21 12.45
C PHE A 675 -5.59 -2.56 13.94
N GLN A 676 -6.69 -2.48 14.71
CA GLN A 676 -7.03 -3.19 15.97
C GLN A 676 -8.56 -3.47 15.95
N MET A 677 -9.19 -4.24 16.85
CA MET A 677 -8.92 -5.56 17.47
C MET A 677 -10.23 -6.02 18.16
N GLY A 678 -10.43 -7.33 18.34
CA GLY A 678 -11.47 -7.85 19.24
C GLY A 678 -11.96 -9.25 18.88
N GLY A 679 -11.25 -10.30 19.35
CA GLY A 679 -11.67 -11.70 19.18
C GLY A 679 -12.48 -12.23 20.36
N PRO A 680 -12.91 -13.50 20.28
CA PRO A 680 -12.91 -14.43 21.41
C PRO A 680 -11.79 -15.48 21.25
N ALA A 681 -11.45 -16.15 22.35
CA ALA A 681 -10.48 -17.24 22.35
C ALA A 681 -11.00 -18.45 21.53
N ASP A 682 -10.06 -19.11 20.81
CA ASP A 682 -10.11 -20.37 20.04
C ASP A 682 -9.58 -20.24 18.59
N ALA A 683 -9.35 -19.02 18.10
CA ALA A 683 -8.83 -18.73 16.74
C ALA A 683 -7.31 -18.95 16.57
N VAL A 684 -6.82 -20.16 16.87
CA VAL A 684 -5.43 -20.57 16.59
C VAL A 684 -5.36 -21.08 15.13
N ASP A 685 -4.40 -20.56 14.34
CA ASP A 685 -3.95 -21.06 13.00
C ASP A 685 -4.77 -20.79 11.70
N ALA A 686 -5.50 -19.67 11.57
CA ALA A 686 -6.21 -19.30 10.33
C ALA A 686 -5.49 -18.26 9.43
N TRP A 687 -4.50 -18.69 8.62
CA TRP A 687 -3.98 -17.91 7.47
C TRP A 687 -3.52 -18.83 6.34
N LEU A 688 -3.87 -18.57 5.08
CA LEU A 688 -3.64 -19.51 3.97
C LEU A 688 -2.61 -18.99 2.98
N ALA A 689 -1.70 -19.87 2.53
CA ALA A 689 -0.73 -19.59 1.49
C ALA A 689 -0.94 -20.50 0.26
N LEU A 690 -1.45 -19.94 -0.84
CA LEU A 690 -1.51 -20.63 -2.14
C LEU A 690 -0.37 -20.20 -3.04
N ARG A 691 0.12 -21.12 -3.87
CA ARG A 691 1.17 -20.85 -4.85
C ARG A 691 0.79 -21.25 -6.25
N LEU A 692 1.13 -20.39 -7.21
CA LEU A 692 1.08 -20.67 -8.64
C LEU A 692 2.43 -20.27 -9.26
N ALA A 693 3.23 -21.27 -9.63
CA ALA A 693 4.41 -21.08 -10.46
C ALA A 693 4.01 -21.00 -11.94
N VAL A 694 4.58 -20.05 -12.68
CA VAL A 694 4.31 -19.83 -14.12
C VAL A 694 5.63 -19.71 -14.86
N ARG A 695 5.77 -20.40 -15.99
CA ARG A 695 6.90 -20.23 -16.90
C ARG A 695 6.56 -19.16 -17.93
N VAL A 696 7.33 -18.09 -17.96
CA VAL A 696 7.29 -17.10 -19.04
C VAL A 696 8.32 -17.53 -20.09
N VAL A 697 7.96 -17.52 -21.37
CA VAL A 697 8.87 -17.87 -22.48
C VAL A 697 8.91 -16.77 -23.53
N ALA A 698 10.08 -16.57 -24.13
CA ALA A 698 10.27 -15.69 -25.26
C ALA A 698 9.47 -16.20 -26.49
N ALA A 699 9.25 -15.30 -27.47
CA ALA A 699 8.36 -15.51 -28.61
C ALA A 699 8.81 -16.61 -29.60
#